data_AF-A0A0M3BQ44-F1
#
_entry.id   AF-A0A0M3BQ44-F1
#
_cell.length_a   1.000
_cell.length_b   1.000
_cell.length_c   1.000
_cell.angle_alpha   90.00
_cell.angle_beta   90.00
_cell.angle_gamma   90.00
#
_symmetry.space_group_name_H-M   'P 1'
#
loop_
_entity.id
_entity.type
_entity.pdbx_description
1 polymer ?
#
loop_
_entity_poly.entity_id
_entity_poly.type
_entity_poly.pdbx_seq_one_letter_code
_entity_poly.pdbx_strand_id
1 'polypeptide(L)'
;MTRSTHIVDGLLALRSARAAAAMGGAIGREILTLPLLAGRLVGGFTTPAGTDVLYPAIQAALAAGGFQDIADTAGLPGMPRAVLQSLDSVWRTDLDLASLAHEAARFHDLALIEARIRESIPATHLLPRDLRDAAVKRANHARRLLGSVTLAGIVEVDPVWRPLLTAIVRVTDLSWDMPDGVEQPWFGGAIRKCAAPGPTQISAEASADPKSEVVEALRWARRLLSTGQVKAEDIAIAATSTQDWDDHFLAYARSAALPVHFSHGVPALSTADGQTCAALADILVKGLTQERVWRLIRRLPARPFARSLPEDWFASIPRGAALRTLDQWREALTAARPRRAAAELAEQTLLPILDLLARGPEAGSEAGTRLLSGASLTMWEEALRSAPPHAIALSLQALRVADQREPANSVVWCPASQLVSCPRPFTRLLGFTSRSWPRSDHDDPLIPHHMLERRKLHPVSTAERDRLHFEIIRAQSREQLVLSRAQRNARGGQLSPSTLWPGDLVVHKRDRVPEHAFSEADRLLARARDAGQLAHVRQAQLCWRNWQWRADLTAHDGLSNANHPAIEAALMRVQSTTSLQRLLRDPLGFVWRYALGWRSARQESDPLELDPTSFGELVHELISGAISALEPTPGFARASADEIDAAIEGSSAAILAAWPLQRSVPPSILWRHTVTEAARRTAKGLASDDPVRSDTRSWTEVPFGQIDPVAEQVPWEATLAVPIEPTGLVFGGRMDRLDIRATGDAARITDYKSIKPPPRAQRITLGQGRELQRVLYAIAVRTLLPEVRTVVARLIYLADDPATFELKGDELDDAVTHATGYLSAATAILRSGRIAPRWEKDAFYDDMRLALPADRETYLRRKASEFRAANQQLNKLWSAST
;
A
#
# COMPACT_ATOMS: atom_id res chain seq x y z
N MET A 1 39.58 27.39 33.80
CA MET A 1 38.49 27.07 32.84
C MET A 1 37.21 27.69 33.36
N THR A 2 36.61 28.58 32.58
CA THR A 2 35.39 29.30 32.99
C THR A 2 34.17 28.50 32.54
N ARG A 3 33.37 28.00 33.49
CA ARG A 3 32.13 27.28 33.17
C ARG A 3 31.07 28.25 32.66
N SER A 4 30.34 27.84 31.63
CA SER A 4 29.18 28.58 31.11
C SER A 4 28.11 27.61 30.65
N THR A 5 26.85 28.02 30.76
CA THR A 5 25.70 27.21 30.34
C THR A 5 24.83 27.97 29.35
N HIS A 6 24.53 27.34 28.22
CA HIS A 6 23.56 27.85 27.25
C HIS A 6 22.27 27.05 27.35
N ILE A 7 21.16 27.75 27.50
CA ILE A 7 19.83 27.17 27.49
C ILE A 7 19.20 27.45 26.13
N VAL A 8 18.77 26.38 25.47
CA VAL A 8 18.16 26.43 24.14
C VAL A 8 16.83 25.67 24.15
N ASP A 9 15.98 25.96 23.18
CA ASP A 9 14.69 25.28 23.01
C ASP A 9 14.66 24.41 21.74
N GLY A 10 14.12 23.20 21.87
CA GLY A 10 14.02 22.22 20.80
C GLY A 10 15.32 21.47 20.44
N LEU A 11 15.15 20.32 19.77
CA LEU A 11 16.25 19.44 19.38
C LEU A 11 17.16 20.07 18.32
N LEU A 12 16.58 20.85 17.39
CA LEU A 12 17.31 21.54 16.34
C LEU A 12 18.36 22.51 16.90
N ALA A 13 17.95 23.39 17.82
CA ALA A 13 18.85 24.34 18.47
C ALA A 13 19.87 23.63 19.35
N LEU A 14 19.45 22.58 20.09
CA LEU A 14 20.35 21.76 20.91
C LEU A 14 21.50 21.16 20.10
N ARG A 15 21.20 20.49 18.99
CA ARG A 15 22.22 19.86 18.13
C ARG A 15 23.09 20.91 17.44
N SER A 16 22.48 21.98 16.92
CA SER A 16 23.21 23.03 16.22
C SER A 16 24.16 23.80 17.16
N ALA A 17 23.72 24.12 18.38
CA ALA A 17 24.55 24.78 19.39
C ALA A 17 25.71 23.87 19.84
N ARG A 18 25.49 22.56 19.97
CA ARG A 18 26.57 21.59 20.28
C ARG A 18 27.60 21.52 19.19
N ALA A 19 27.17 21.47 17.92
CA ALA A 19 28.07 21.51 16.79
C ALA A 19 28.87 22.82 16.76
N ALA A 20 28.21 23.97 16.94
CA ALA A 20 28.88 25.27 16.99
C ALA A 20 29.90 25.38 18.14
N ALA A 21 29.57 24.88 19.33
CA ALA A 21 30.48 24.87 20.47
C ALA A 21 31.69 23.95 20.22
N ALA A 22 31.49 22.79 19.59
CA ALA A 22 32.57 21.89 19.21
C ALA A 22 33.50 22.52 18.17
N MET A 23 32.95 23.12 17.11
CA MET A 23 33.73 23.83 16.07
C MET A 23 34.50 25.02 16.65
N GLY A 24 33.92 25.73 17.60
CA GLY A 24 34.54 26.88 18.26
C GLY A 24 35.51 26.54 19.40
N GLY A 25 35.75 25.25 19.70
CA GLY A 25 36.64 24.83 20.79
C GLY A 25 36.19 25.34 22.18
N ALA A 26 34.88 25.50 22.40
CA ALA A 26 34.33 26.08 23.63
C ALA A 26 34.35 25.09 24.82
N ILE A 27 35.55 24.81 25.35
CA ILE A 27 35.76 23.90 26.46
C ILE A 27 35.12 24.45 27.74
N GLY A 28 34.28 23.65 28.41
CA GLY A 28 33.59 24.03 29.65
C GLY A 28 32.21 24.68 29.45
N ARG A 29 31.70 24.71 28.22
CA ARG A 29 30.32 25.12 27.91
C ARG A 29 29.36 23.93 27.97
N GLU A 30 28.35 23.99 28.83
CA GLU A 30 27.22 23.05 28.83
C GLU A 30 26.06 23.62 27.99
N ILE A 31 25.35 22.76 27.26
CA ILE A 31 24.19 23.14 26.45
C ILE A 31 23.03 22.24 26.84
N LEU A 32 22.00 22.85 27.42
CA LEU A 32 20.89 22.19 28.09
C LEU A 32 19.55 22.80 27.65
N THR A 33 18.46 22.09 27.87
CA THR A 33 17.10 22.65 27.87
C THR A 33 16.71 23.05 29.31
N LEU A 34 15.64 23.82 29.49
CA LEU A 34 15.16 24.19 30.84
C LEU A 34 14.89 22.98 31.77
N PRO A 35 14.23 21.89 31.32
CA PRO A 35 14.08 20.70 32.15
C PRO A 35 15.41 20.04 32.53
N LEU A 36 16.38 19.98 31.60
CA LEU A 36 17.70 19.41 31.87
C LEU A 36 18.53 20.28 32.83
N LEU A 37 18.39 21.60 32.75
CA LEU A 37 18.95 22.54 33.72
C LEU A 37 18.44 22.27 35.13
N ALA A 38 17.12 22.07 35.28
CA ALA A 38 16.52 21.74 36.56
C ALA A 38 17.05 20.40 37.11
N GLY A 39 17.09 19.35 36.29
CA GLY A 39 17.67 18.05 36.69
C GLY A 39 19.13 18.14 37.13
N ARG A 40 19.93 18.97 36.44
CA ARG A 40 21.33 19.24 36.80
C ARG A 40 21.44 19.87 38.20
N LEU A 41 20.56 20.80 38.55
CA LEU A 41 20.52 21.44 39.87
C LEU A 41 20.01 20.52 40.98
N VAL A 42 19.06 19.63 40.66
CA VAL A 42 18.54 18.63 41.62
C VAL A 42 19.61 17.62 42.02
N GLY A 43 20.61 17.35 41.18
CA GLY A 43 21.74 16.47 41.51
C GLY A 43 22.32 15.71 40.34
N GLY A 44 21.81 15.91 39.12
CA GLY A 44 22.33 15.32 37.89
C GLY A 44 21.94 13.87 37.61
N PHE A 45 21.48 13.12 38.62
CA PHE A 45 20.89 11.78 38.46
C PHE A 45 19.37 11.81 38.25
N THR A 46 18.72 12.89 38.68
CA THR A 46 17.29 13.10 38.47
C THR A 46 17.05 13.71 37.09
N THR A 47 16.10 13.17 36.35
CA THR A 47 15.74 13.61 35.00
C THR A 47 14.26 14.00 34.91
N PRO A 48 13.87 14.85 33.96
CA PRO A 48 12.45 15.08 33.69
C PRO A 48 11.77 13.77 33.27
N ALA A 49 10.51 13.57 33.69
CA ALA A 49 9.70 12.46 33.22
C ALA A 49 9.47 12.59 31.70
N GLY A 50 9.99 11.62 30.94
CA GLY A 50 9.81 11.52 29.49
C GLY A 50 8.54 10.76 29.12
N THR A 51 8.17 10.77 27.84
CA THR A 51 7.00 10.03 27.33
C THR A 51 7.12 8.53 27.53
N ASP A 52 8.35 8.01 27.60
CA ASP A 52 8.68 6.62 27.88
C ASP A 52 8.20 6.13 29.25
N VAL A 53 8.21 7.02 30.25
CA VAL A 53 7.72 6.74 31.60
C VAL A 53 6.28 7.22 31.78
N LEU A 54 5.92 8.35 31.17
CA LEU A 54 4.60 8.97 31.33
C LEU A 54 3.48 8.15 30.67
N TYR A 55 3.67 7.59 29.47
CA TYR A 55 2.61 6.82 28.82
C TYR A 55 2.21 5.56 29.62
N PRO A 56 3.15 4.70 30.08
CA PRO A 56 2.81 3.59 30.96
C PRO A 56 2.12 4.02 32.25
N ALA A 57 2.59 5.11 32.88
CA ALA A 57 1.99 5.65 34.10
C ALA A 57 0.54 6.14 33.86
N ILE A 58 0.30 6.83 32.74
CA ILE A 58 -1.06 7.27 32.33
C ILE A 58 -1.97 6.07 32.07
N GLN A 59 -1.48 5.06 31.36
CA GLN A 59 -2.27 3.85 31.08
C GLN A 59 -2.64 3.11 32.37
N ALA A 60 -1.69 2.95 33.30
CA ALA A 60 -1.95 2.36 34.62
C ALA A 60 -2.97 3.20 35.42
N ALA A 61 -2.83 4.52 35.40
CA ALA A 61 -3.75 5.43 36.08
C ALA A 61 -5.18 5.34 35.52
N LEU A 62 -5.32 5.25 34.19
CA LEU A 62 -6.61 5.05 33.49
C LEU A 62 -7.21 3.68 33.80
N ALA A 63 -6.42 2.61 33.81
CA ALA A 63 -6.87 1.26 34.10
C ALA A 63 -7.36 1.09 35.55
N ALA A 64 -6.81 1.86 36.50
CA ALA A 64 -7.23 1.82 37.90
C ALA A 64 -8.65 2.39 38.14
N GLY A 65 -9.24 3.11 37.19
CA GLY A 65 -10.63 3.57 37.24
C GLY A 65 -10.96 4.51 38.42
N GLY A 66 -12.24 4.61 38.78
CA GLY A 66 -12.70 5.50 39.85
C GLY A 66 -12.88 6.97 39.42
N PHE A 67 -13.10 7.19 38.13
CA PHE A 67 -13.35 8.52 37.56
C PHE A 67 -14.83 8.92 37.67
N GLN A 68 -15.08 10.22 37.80
CA GLN A 68 -16.41 10.81 37.93
C GLN A 68 -17.00 11.22 36.57
N ASP A 69 -16.18 11.71 35.64
CA ASP A 69 -16.60 12.24 34.33
C ASP A 69 -15.99 11.45 33.16
N ILE A 70 -14.69 11.15 33.20
CA ILE A 70 -14.00 10.54 32.05
C ILE A 70 -14.19 9.01 31.94
N ALA A 71 -14.92 8.38 32.87
CA ALA A 71 -15.00 6.92 33.03
C ALA A 71 -15.37 6.18 31.72
N ASP A 72 -16.40 6.64 31.02
CA ASP A 72 -16.88 6.01 29.78
C ASP A 72 -15.90 6.13 28.61
N THR A 73 -14.96 7.07 28.68
CA THR A 73 -13.96 7.35 27.63
C THR A 73 -12.56 6.87 27.98
N ALA A 74 -12.33 6.44 29.24
CA ALA A 74 -11.02 6.05 29.75
C ALA A 74 -10.36 4.92 28.95
N GLY A 75 -11.16 4.01 28.38
CA GLY A 75 -10.70 2.87 27.59
C GLY A 75 -10.47 3.15 26.09
N LEU A 76 -10.73 4.37 25.60
CA LEU A 76 -10.58 4.67 24.17
C LEU A 76 -9.11 4.73 23.74
N PRO A 77 -8.74 4.25 22.53
CA PRO A 77 -7.34 4.22 22.08
C PRO A 77 -6.61 5.56 22.08
N GLY A 78 -7.35 6.67 21.90
CA GLY A 78 -6.79 8.02 21.90
C GLY A 78 -6.64 8.66 23.28
N MET A 79 -7.19 8.03 24.32
CA MET A 79 -7.29 8.62 25.65
C MET A 79 -5.93 8.88 26.31
N PRO A 80 -4.93 7.97 26.28
CA PRO A 80 -3.62 8.25 26.86
C PRO A 80 -2.94 9.48 26.25
N ARG A 81 -3.11 9.69 24.93
CA ARG A 81 -2.58 10.86 24.23
C ARG A 81 -3.34 12.15 24.61
N ALA A 82 -4.66 12.08 24.73
CA ALA A 82 -5.47 13.22 25.16
C ALA A 82 -5.09 13.65 26.58
N VAL A 83 -4.96 12.71 27.51
CA VAL A 83 -4.52 12.96 28.90
C VAL A 83 -3.15 13.61 28.93
N LEU A 84 -2.16 13.06 28.22
CA LEU A 84 -0.82 13.63 28.18
C LEU A 84 -0.83 15.07 27.63
N GLN A 85 -1.61 15.34 26.58
CA GLN A 85 -1.72 16.68 25.98
C GLN A 85 -2.33 17.69 26.97
N SER A 86 -3.40 17.31 27.67
CA SER A 86 -4.06 18.17 28.66
C SER A 86 -3.18 18.42 29.87
N LEU A 87 -2.54 17.38 30.41
CA LEU A 87 -1.61 17.50 31.54
C LEU A 87 -0.38 18.33 31.17
N ASP A 88 0.21 18.16 29.98
CA ASP A 88 1.34 18.98 29.53
C ASP A 88 0.96 20.47 29.45
N SER A 89 -0.26 20.78 28.99
CA SER A 89 -0.78 22.15 28.94
C SER A 89 -0.95 22.77 30.33
N VAL A 90 -1.47 21.99 31.29
CA VAL A 90 -1.58 22.37 32.70
C VAL A 90 -0.21 22.58 33.34
N TRP A 91 0.71 21.65 33.12
CA TRP A 91 2.05 21.72 33.70
C TRP A 91 2.83 22.92 33.19
N ARG A 92 2.79 23.22 31.89
CA ARG A 92 3.48 24.40 31.32
C ARG A 92 2.98 25.70 31.93
N THR A 93 1.68 25.79 32.19
CA THR A 93 1.04 26.99 32.77
C THR A 93 1.16 27.10 34.29
N ASP A 94 1.78 26.12 34.96
CA ASP A 94 1.91 26.06 36.42
C ASP A 94 0.57 26.07 37.16
N LEU A 95 -0.47 25.47 36.53
CA LEU A 95 -1.79 25.34 37.14
C LEU A 95 -1.82 24.18 38.14
N ASP A 96 -2.46 24.41 39.28
CA ASP A 96 -2.57 23.44 40.36
C ASP A 96 -3.90 22.68 40.30
N LEU A 97 -3.89 21.49 39.67
CA LEU A 97 -5.08 20.65 39.54
C LEU A 97 -5.71 20.26 40.88
N ALA A 98 -4.92 20.09 41.94
CA ALA A 98 -5.44 19.74 43.25
C ALA A 98 -6.31 20.87 43.81
N SER A 99 -5.94 22.13 43.54
CA SER A 99 -6.74 23.29 43.94
C SER A 99 -8.05 23.42 43.15
N LEU A 100 -8.06 22.98 41.89
CA LEU A 100 -9.21 23.03 40.97
C LEU A 100 -10.12 21.79 41.06
N ALA A 101 -9.71 20.75 41.79
CA ALA A 101 -10.42 19.47 41.85
C ALA A 101 -11.87 19.58 42.36
N HIS A 102 -12.19 20.62 43.13
CA HIS A 102 -13.54 20.88 43.65
C HIS A 102 -14.43 21.67 42.67
N GLU A 103 -13.87 22.25 41.61
CA GLU A 103 -14.61 23.11 40.67
C GLU A 103 -15.40 22.30 39.63
N ALA A 104 -14.88 21.14 39.20
CA ALA A 104 -15.57 20.24 38.28
C ALA A 104 -15.09 18.78 38.43
N ALA A 105 -16.00 17.83 38.18
CA ALA A 105 -15.72 16.38 38.22
C ALA A 105 -14.53 15.98 37.34
N ARG A 106 -14.35 16.61 36.18
CA ARG A 106 -13.20 16.33 35.31
C ARG A 106 -11.86 16.86 35.84
N PHE A 107 -11.86 17.98 36.57
CA PHE A 107 -10.62 18.43 37.24
C PHE A 107 -10.24 17.48 38.37
N HIS A 108 -11.24 16.93 39.09
CA HIS A 108 -11.01 15.86 40.05
C HIS A 108 -10.36 14.64 39.37
N ASP A 109 -10.89 14.19 38.24
CA ASP A 109 -10.33 13.05 37.49
C ASP A 109 -8.89 13.31 37.01
N LEU A 110 -8.61 14.50 36.48
CA LEU A 110 -7.25 14.88 36.04
C LEU A 110 -6.27 14.99 37.22
N ALA A 111 -6.71 15.53 38.37
CA ALA A 111 -5.90 15.57 39.59
C ALA A 111 -5.60 14.15 40.12
N LEU A 112 -6.59 13.26 40.08
CA LEU A 112 -6.43 11.85 40.45
C LEU A 112 -5.44 11.14 39.53
N ILE A 113 -5.52 11.38 38.22
CA ILE A 113 -4.55 10.85 37.26
C ILE A 113 -3.15 11.39 37.57
N GLU A 114 -2.98 12.69 37.78
CA GLU A 114 -1.67 13.28 38.11
C GLU A 114 -1.07 12.68 39.38
N ALA A 115 -1.87 12.49 40.44
CA ALA A 115 -1.44 11.86 41.68
C ALA A 115 -0.95 10.42 41.46
N ARG A 116 -1.71 9.62 40.71
CA ARG A 116 -1.32 8.23 40.37
C ARG A 116 -0.08 8.17 39.48
N ILE A 117 0.09 9.12 38.57
CA ILE A 117 1.33 9.24 37.78
C ILE A 117 2.50 9.48 38.73
N ARG A 118 2.37 10.43 39.66
CA ARG A 118 3.42 10.75 40.64
C ARG A 118 3.83 9.54 41.49
N GLU A 119 2.88 8.68 41.85
CA GLU A 119 3.14 7.45 42.62
C GLU A 119 3.78 6.31 41.78
N SER A 120 3.57 6.31 40.47
CA SER A 120 3.99 5.21 39.58
C SER A 120 5.30 5.47 38.83
N ILE A 121 5.71 6.73 38.64
CA ILE A 121 6.99 7.03 37.99
C ILE A 121 8.17 6.65 38.90
N PRO A 122 9.31 6.17 38.35
CA PRO A 122 10.48 5.86 39.17
C PRO A 122 11.03 7.11 39.86
N ALA A 123 11.57 6.96 41.07
CA ALA A 123 12.06 8.07 41.90
C ALA A 123 13.17 8.93 41.25
N THR A 124 13.82 8.43 40.19
CA THR A 124 14.81 9.15 39.38
C THR A 124 14.18 10.13 38.38
N HIS A 125 12.86 10.08 38.19
CA HIS A 125 12.11 10.95 37.29
C HIS A 125 11.14 11.82 38.09
N LEU A 126 11.01 13.08 37.69
CA LEU A 126 10.06 14.02 38.32
C LEU A 126 9.18 14.68 37.26
N LEU A 127 7.93 14.96 37.64
CA LEU A 127 7.03 15.80 36.87
C LEU A 127 7.58 17.25 36.79
N PRO A 128 7.20 18.05 35.78
CA PRO A 128 7.79 19.39 35.58
C PRO A 128 7.74 20.30 36.82
N ARG A 129 6.60 20.33 37.52
CA ARG A 129 6.39 21.13 38.73
C ARG A 129 7.27 20.66 39.89
N ASP A 130 7.27 19.35 40.15
CA ASP A 130 8.07 18.71 41.20
C ASP A 130 9.59 18.89 40.95
N LEU A 131 10.01 18.77 39.69
CA LEU A 131 11.39 18.99 39.25
C LEU A 131 11.81 20.44 39.47
N ARG A 132 10.94 21.40 39.11
CA ARG A 132 11.17 22.82 39.34
C ARG A 132 11.31 23.13 40.84
N ASP A 133 10.41 22.63 41.67
CA ASP A 133 10.45 22.88 43.12
C ASP A 133 11.68 22.29 43.79
N ALA A 134 12.08 21.08 43.39
CA ALA A 134 13.34 20.48 43.84
C ALA A 134 14.57 21.29 43.39
N ALA A 135 14.57 21.81 42.16
CA ALA A 135 15.67 22.61 41.62
C ALA A 135 15.79 23.98 42.31
N VAL A 136 14.67 24.65 42.59
CA VAL A 136 14.62 25.93 43.30
C VAL A 136 15.27 25.82 44.69
N LYS A 137 14.99 24.73 45.43
CA LYS A 137 15.61 24.45 46.74
C LYS A 137 17.14 24.36 46.68
N ARG A 138 17.72 24.08 45.50
CA ARG A 138 19.16 23.93 45.26
C ARG A 138 19.77 25.03 44.40
N ALA A 139 19.03 26.11 44.12
CA ALA A 139 19.48 27.21 43.26
C ALA A 139 20.78 27.87 43.75
N ASN A 140 21.07 27.85 45.06
CA ASN A 140 22.32 28.36 45.64
C ASN A 140 23.59 27.67 45.06
N HIS A 141 23.47 26.48 44.47
CA HIS A 141 24.59 25.80 43.82
C HIS A 141 24.81 26.22 42.35
N ALA A 142 23.91 27.02 41.76
CA ALA A 142 23.93 27.39 40.35
C ALA A 142 25.26 28.00 39.91
N ARG A 143 25.85 28.93 40.69
CA ARG A 143 27.13 29.57 40.34
C ARG A 143 28.28 28.57 40.16
N ARG A 144 28.34 27.54 41.00
CA ARG A 144 29.41 26.51 40.96
C ARG A 144 29.15 25.46 39.87
N LEU A 145 27.89 25.08 39.68
CA LEU A 145 27.52 24.02 38.75
C LEU A 145 27.44 24.52 37.31
N LEU A 146 26.81 25.67 37.09
CA LEU A 146 26.45 26.19 35.77
C LEU A 146 27.37 27.33 35.30
N GLY A 147 27.95 28.09 36.23
CA GLY A 147 28.64 29.33 35.88
C GLY A 147 27.67 30.37 35.32
N SER A 148 28.09 31.14 34.31
CA SER A 148 27.22 32.12 33.65
C SER A 148 26.18 31.43 32.77
N VAL A 149 24.91 31.81 32.89
CA VAL A 149 23.79 31.21 32.16
C VAL A 149 23.30 32.18 31.07
N THR A 150 23.11 31.67 29.85
CA THR A 150 22.54 32.41 28.73
C THR A 150 21.33 31.67 28.16
N LEU A 151 20.18 32.32 28.09
CA LEU A 151 19.03 31.86 27.30
C LEU A 151 19.24 32.31 25.84
N ALA A 152 19.43 31.35 24.93
CA ALA A 152 19.77 31.61 23.54
C ALA A 152 18.68 31.06 22.61
N GLY A 153 18.07 31.93 21.80
CA GLY A 153 17.02 31.54 20.84
C GLY A 153 15.69 31.11 21.51
N ILE A 154 15.50 31.43 22.79
CA ILE A 154 14.26 31.15 23.51
C ILE A 154 13.36 32.37 23.40
N VAL A 155 12.16 32.21 22.85
CA VAL A 155 11.21 33.31 22.66
C VAL A 155 10.30 33.48 23.86
N GLU A 156 9.83 32.34 24.37
CA GLU A 156 8.86 32.23 25.44
C GLU A 156 9.40 31.21 26.44
N VAL A 157 9.27 31.53 27.72
CA VAL A 157 9.53 30.58 28.81
C VAL A 157 8.20 30.22 29.44
N ASP A 158 7.88 28.92 29.44
CA ASP A 158 6.70 28.37 30.09
C ASP A 158 6.65 28.83 31.56
N PRO A 159 5.48 29.31 32.06
CA PRO A 159 5.30 29.77 33.43
C PRO A 159 5.94 28.89 34.50
N VAL A 160 5.84 27.56 34.36
CA VAL A 160 6.39 26.59 35.32
C VAL A 160 7.88 26.76 35.61
N TRP A 161 8.68 27.23 34.64
CA TRP A 161 10.13 27.40 34.79
C TRP A 161 10.55 28.78 35.27
N ARG A 162 9.66 29.78 35.24
CA ARG A 162 9.98 31.16 35.63
C ARG A 162 10.47 31.28 37.08
N PRO A 163 9.87 30.59 38.09
CA PRO A 163 10.37 30.65 39.47
C PRO A 163 11.82 30.17 39.60
N LEU A 164 12.21 29.16 38.83
CA LEU A 164 13.59 28.65 38.82
C LEU A 164 14.57 29.69 38.28
N LEU A 165 14.24 30.34 37.16
CA LEU A 165 15.09 31.39 36.59
C LEU A 165 15.23 32.57 37.55
N THR A 166 14.14 32.99 38.19
CA THR A 166 14.16 34.04 39.23
C THR A 166 15.06 33.68 40.41
N ALA A 167 15.08 32.41 40.83
CA ALA A 167 16.00 31.94 41.87
C ALA A 167 17.46 31.94 41.39
N ILE A 168 17.74 31.57 40.15
CA ILE A 168 19.09 31.53 39.55
C ILE A 168 19.68 32.94 39.41
N VAL A 169 18.88 33.93 38.99
CA VAL A 169 19.31 35.36 38.86
C VAL A 169 19.93 35.89 40.15
N ARG A 170 19.45 35.45 41.31
CA ARG A 170 19.94 35.91 42.61
C ARG A 170 21.35 35.39 42.95
N VAL A 171 21.84 34.39 42.23
CA VAL A 171 23.03 33.61 42.61
C VAL A 171 24.12 33.64 41.54
N THR A 172 23.77 33.77 40.25
CA THR A 172 24.72 33.77 39.13
C THR A 172 24.28 34.70 38.02
N ASP A 173 25.20 35.06 37.13
CA ASP A 173 24.91 35.89 35.96
C ASP A 173 23.97 35.14 35.02
N LEU A 174 22.76 35.68 34.84
CA LEU A 174 21.78 35.18 33.89
C LEU A 174 21.48 36.26 32.85
N SER A 175 21.69 35.90 31.58
CA SER A 175 21.39 36.75 30.43
C SER A 175 20.40 36.07 29.48
N TRP A 176 19.61 36.87 28.78
CA TRP A 176 18.68 36.40 27.76
C TRP A 176 18.91 37.16 26.46
N ASP A 177 19.30 36.43 25.42
CA ASP A 177 19.49 36.96 24.08
C ASP A 177 18.12 36.99 23.36
N MET A 178 17.59 38.20 23.14
CA MET A 178 16.26 38.42 22.57
C MET A 178 16.31 39.31 21.32
N PRO A 179 15.44 39.08 20.32
CA PRO A 179 15.24 40.04 19.23
C PRO A 179 14.74 41.40 19.74
N ASP A 180 15.09 42.47 19.04
CA ASP A 180 14.56 43.81 19.31
C ASP A 180 13.01 43.83 19.26
N GLY A 181 12.37 44.44 20.26
CA GLY A 181 10.92 44.66 20.31
C GLY A 181 10.10 43.65 21.12
N VAL A 182 10.71 42.61 21.69
CA VAL A 182 10.02 41.67 22.59
C VAL A 182 10.37 41.98 24.05
N GLU A 183 9.38 42.38 24.84
CA GLU A 183 9.54 42.67 26.28
C GLU A 183 9.16 41.47 27.15
N GLN A 184 9.92 41.24 28.22
CA GLN A 184 9.69 40.16 29.19
C GLN A 184 9.70 40.73 30.61
N PRO A 185 8.61 41.38 31.05
CA PRO A 185 8.60 42.18 32.30
C PRO A 185 8.81 41.34 33.57
N TRP A 186 8.57 40.02 33.51
CA TRP A 186 8.78 39.13 34.65
C TRP A 186 10.26 38.75 34.86
N PHE A 187 11.13 38.98 33.87
CA PHE A 187 12.51 38.49 33.88
C PHE A 187 13.46 39.49 34.55
N GLY A 188 14.05 39.10 35.68
CA GLY A 188 14.97 39.96 36.45
C GLY A 188 16.45 39.91 36.03
N GLY A 189 16.80 39.15 34.98
CA GLY A 189 18.17 39.05 34.47
C GLY A 189 18.50 40.10 33.40
N ALA A 190 19.73 40.05 32.87
CA ALA A 190 20.15 40.97 31.81
C ALA A 190 19.56 40.57 30.45
N ILE A 191 18.83 41.48 29.79
CA ILE A 191 18.32 41.25 28.43
C ILE A 191 19.32 41.83 27.44
N ARG A 192 19.91 40.98 26.61
CA ARG A 192 20.77 41.38 25.50
C ARG A 192 19.95 41.40 24.23
N LYS A 193 19.76 42.59 23.68
CA LYS A 193 19.04 42.77 22.42
C LYS A 193 19.97 42.45 21.25
N CYS A 194 19.53 41.52 20.41
CA CYS A 194 20.24 41.16 19.19
C CYS A 194 19.72 42.01 18.03
N ALA A 195 20.62 42.82 17.44
CA ALA A 195 20.31 43.60 16.25
C ALA A 195 19.78 42.70 15.12
N ALA A 196 18.62 43.07 14.60
CA ALA A 196 17.92 42.32 13.55
C ALA A 196 17.77 43.18 12.29
N PRO A 197 18.75 43.14 11.36
CA PRO A 197 18.72 43.98 10.16
C PRO A 197 17.58 43.62 9.19
N GLY A 198 16.92 42.46 9.39
CA GLY A 198 15.93 41.93 8.46
C GLY A 198 16.57 41.38 7.18
N PRO A 199 15.75 40.85 6.26
CA PRO A 199 16.22 40.23 5.04
C PRO A 199 16.57 41.28 3.98
N THR A 200 17.71 41.07 3.31
CA THR A 200 18.10 41.89 2.15
C THR A 200 17.13 41.70 0.98
N GLN A 201 16.57 40.50 0.82
CA GLN A 201 15.59 40.19 -0.22
C GLN A 201 14.36 39.47 0.35
N ILE A 202 13.17 39.97 0.00
CA ILE A 202 11.89 39.31 0.28
C ILE A 202 11.20 39.00 -1.04
N SER A 203 10.70 37.78 -1.20
CA SER A 203 9.87 37.40 -2.34
C SER A 203 8.66 36.58 -1.91
N ALA A 204 7.54 36.78 -2.59
CA ALA A 204 6.30 36.05 -2.36
C ALA A 204 5.92 35.22 -3.59
N GLU A 205 5.79 33.92 -3.42
CA GLU A 205 5.61 32.93 -4.49
C GLU A 205 4.35 32.07 -4.29
N ALA A 206 3.60 31.82 -5.36
CA ALA A 206 2.52 30.85 -5.36
C ALA A 206 2.80 29.68 -6.29
N SER A 207 2.49 28.49 -5.79
CA SER A 207 2.56 27.22 -6.52
C SER A 207 1.15 26.63 -6.70
N ALA A 208 0.98 25.69 -7.62
CA ALA A 208 -0.32 25.10 -7.89
C ALA A 208 -0.92 24.35 -6.68
N ASP A 209 -0.12 23.52 -6.02
CA ASP A 209 -0.48 22.63 -4.91
C ASP A 209 0.71 22.44 -3.93
N PRO A 210 0.53 21.82 -2.74
CA PRO A 210 1.62 21.62 -1.77
C PRO A 210 2.80 20.82 -2.34
N LYS A 211 2.54 19.86 -3.23
CA LYS A 211 3.59 19.12 -3.96
C LYS A 211 4.46 20.05 -4.79
N SER A 212 3.84 20.93 -5.57
CA SER A 212 4.54 21.92 -6.41
C SER A 212 5.33 22.90 -5.55
N GLU A 213 4.80 23.24 -4.37
CA GLU A 213 5.48 24.08 -3.38
C GLU A 213 6.79 23.45 -2.88
N VAL A 214 6.78 22.14 -2.57
CA VAL A 214 8.01 21.40 -2.22
C VAL A 214 9.00 21.38 -3.39
N VAL A 215 8.52 21.15 -4.61
CA VAL A 215 9.37 21.17 -5.81
C VAL A 215 10.09 22.51 -5.94
N GLU A 216 9.37 23.62 -5.79
CA GLU A 216 9.97 24.96 -5.86
C GLU A 216 10.91 25.25 -4.69
N ALA A 217 10.61 24.75 -3.49
CA ALA A 217 11.50 24.85 -2.34
C ALA A 217 12.84 24.11 -2.58
N LEU A 218 12.80 22.91 -3.17
CA LEU A 218 13.99 22.14 -3.48
C LEU A 218 14.78 22.72 -4.67
N ARG A 219 14.10 23.28 -5.68
CA ARG A 219 14.75 24.03 -6.78
C ARG A 219 15.47 25.26 -6.24
N TRP A 220 14.82 26.00 -5.34
CA TRP A 220 15.41 27.15 -4.64
C TRP A 220 16.65 26.75 -3.83
N ALA A 221 16.56 25.73 -2.99
CA ALA A 221 17.70 25.23 -2.21
C ALA A 221 18.85 24.77 -3.12
N ARG A 222 18.56 24.07 -4.22
CA ARG A 222 19.57 23.66 -5.20
C ARG A 222 20.27 24.87 -5.84
N ARG A 223 19.50 25.89 -6.25
CA ARG A 223 20.05 27.12 -6.84
C ARG A 223 21.06 27.75 -5.88
N LEU A 224 20.68 27.93 -4.62
CA LEU A 224 21.57 28.51 -3.60
C LEU A 224 22.86 27.69 -3.44
N LEU A 225 22.75 26.37 -3.28
CA LEU A 225 23.92 25.49 -3.13
C LEU A 225 24.81 25.46 -4.38
N SER A 226 24.23 25.59 -5.57
CA SER A 226 25.00 25.57 -6.83
C SER A 226 25.88 26.79 -7.03
N THR A 227 25.67 27.87 -6.27
CA THR A 227 26.58 29.04 -6.28
C THR A 227 27.96 28.72 -5.69
N GLY A 228 28.07 27.66 -4.88
CA GLY A 228 29.28 27.33 -4.13
C GLY A 228 29.59 28.26 -2.93
N GLN A 229 28.81 29.32 -2.74
CA GLN A 229 29.00 30.31 -1.67
C GLN A 229 28.11 30.04 -0.45
N VAL A 230 26.92 29.47 -0.67
CA VAL A 230 25.94 29.17 0.39
C VAL A 230 26.13 27.74 0.87
N LYS A 231 26.25 27.53 2.18
CA LYS A 231 26.32 26.19 2.78
C LYS A 231 24.94 25.65 3.07
N ALA A 232 24.82 24.32 3.16
CA ALA A 232 23.55 23.66 3.50
C ALA A 232 23.03 24.06 4.89
N GLU A 233 23.92 24.20 5.87
CA GLU A 233 23.57 24.65 7.23
C GLU A 233 23.00 26.07 7.28
N ASP A 234 23.17 26.88 6.22
CA ASP A 234 22.68 28.26 6.15
C ASP A 234 21.25 28.36 5.58
N ILE A 235 20.64 27.23 5.20
CA ILE A 235 19.34 27.19 4.52
C ILE A 235 18.29 26.51 5.41
N ALA A 236 17.17 27.19 5.61
CA ALA A 236 15.98 26.63 6.25
C ALA A 236 14.75 26.70 5.35
N ILE A 237 13.94 25.65 5.43
CA ILE A 237 12.58 25.60 4.93
C ILE A 237 11.69 25.29 6.14
N ALA A 238 10.62 26.06 6.34
CA ALA A 238 9.76 25.86 7.49
C ALA A 238 8.28 26.13 7.21
N ALA A 239 7.42 25.55 8.04
CA ALA A 239 5.98 25.79 8.06
C ALA A 239 5.47 25.74 9.51
N THR A 240 4.31 26.32 9.80
CA THR A 240 3.70 26.23 11.14
C THR A 240 3.32 24.80 11.52
N SER A 241 2.89 24.00 10.53
CA SER A 241 2.74 22.54 10.60
C SER A 241 3.42 21.90 9.39
N THR A 242 4.00 20.71 9.52
CA THR A 242 4.80 20.08 8.45
C THR A 242 4.08 18.96 7.70
N GLN A 243 2.95 18.49 8.24
CA GLN A 243 2.27 17.26 7.81
C GLN A 243 1.89 17.24 6.32
N ASP A 244 1.41 18.36 5.77
CA ASP A 244 0.96 18.45 4.37
C ASP A 244 2.12 18.35 3.36
N TRP A 245 3.36 18.55 3.80
CA TRP A 245 4.55 18.56 2.94
C TRP A 245 5.53 17.41 3.25
N ASP A 246 5.46 16.77 4.43
CA ASP A 246 6.40 15.74 4.87
C ASP A 246 6.57 14.61 3.84
N ASP A 247 5.48 14.03 3.36
CA ASP A 247 5.52 12.93 2.38
C ASP A 247 6.16 13.36 1.06
N HIS A 248 5.93 14.60 0.64
CA HIS A 248 6.53 15.17 -0.57
C HIS A 248 8.03 15.42 -0.39
N PHE A 249 8.44 15.99 0.75
CA PHE A 249 9.86 16.16 1.07
C PHE A 249 10.58 14.82 1.15
N LEU A 250 9.99 13.80 1.77
CA LEU A 250 10.58 12.47 1.87
C LEU A 250 10.76 11.81 0.50
N ALA A 251 9.72 11.89 -0.34
CA ALA A 251 9.75 11.32 -1.69
C ALA A 251 10.83 12.00 -2.56
N TYR A 252 11.01 13.31 -2.42
CA TYR A 252 11.93 14.07 -3.27
C TYR A 252 13.33 14.26 -2.70
N ALA A 253 13.53 14.24 -1.39
CA ALA A 253 14.86 14.46 -0.79
C ALA A 253 15.90 13.44 -1.29
N ARG A 254 15.49 12.16 -1.46
CA ARG A 254 16.36 11.11 -1.99
C ARG A 254 16.74 11.35 -3.45
N SER A 255 15.76 11.62 -4.32
CA SER A 255 16.01 11.86 -5.75
C SER A 255 16.70 13.20 -6.01
N ALA A 256 16.52 14.17 -5.10
CA ALA A 256 17.22 15.43 -5.12
C ALA A 256 18.70 15.27 -4.77
N ALA A 257 19.15 14.19 -4.11
CA ALA A 257 20.52 14.11 -3.58
C ALA A 257 20.95 15.39 -2.84
N LEU A 258 20.00 16.03 -2.14
CA LEU A 258 20.22 17.21 -1.31
C LEU A 258 20.32 16.77 0.15
N PRO A 259 21.20 17.37 0.96
CA PRO A 259 21.25 17.09 2.38
C PRO A 259 20.09 17.82 3.08
N VAL A 260 18.92 17.18 3.16
CA VAL A 260 17.73 17.75 3.84
C VAL A 260 17.52 17.04 5.17
N HIS A 261 17.59 17.79 6.28
CA HIS A 261 17.38 17.32 7.64
C HIS A 261 15.95 17.62 8.14
N PHE A 262 15.25 16.60 8.64
CA PHE A 262 13.92 16.69 9.24
C PHE A 262 14.05 16.85 10.75
N SER A 263 13.89 18.07 11.25
CA SER A 263 14.13 18.36 12.67
C SER A 263 13.10 17.71 13.62
N HIS A 264 11.91 17.41 13.11
CA HIS A 264 10.84 16.66 13.78
C HIS A 264 10.86 15.15 13.49
N GLY A 265 11.91 14.66 12.82
CA GLY A 265 12.05 13.27 12.41
C GLY A 265 11.19 12.89 11.20
N VAL A 266 11.37 11.66 10.73
CA VAL A 266 10.63 11.09 9.60
C VAL A 266 9.59 10.09 10.08
N PRO A 267 8.45 9.91 9.38
CA PRO A 267 7.47 8.86 9.68
C PRO A 267 8.14 7.50 9.79
N ALA A 268 7.89 6.78 10.89
CA ALA A 268 8.49 5.46 11.10
C ALA A 268 8.18 4.52 9.93
N LEU A 269 6.93 4.56 9.42
CA LEU A 269 6.47 3.78 8.28
C LEU A 269 7.18 4.12 6.94
N SER A 270 7.94 5.20 6.84
CA SER A 270 8.76 5.51 5.67
C SER A 270 10.11 4.77 5.66
N THR A 271 10.46 4.11 6.76
CA THR A 271 11.72 3.37 6.96
C THR A 271 11.56 1.87 6.73
N ALA A 272 12.67 1.17 6.49
CA ALA A 272 12.64 -0.29 6.35
C ALA A 272 12.17 -0.98 7.63
N ASP A 273 12.70 -0.56 8.80
CA ASP A 273 12.32 -1.10 10.11
C ASP A 273 10.84 -0.87 10.43
N GLY A 274 10.33 0.34 10.16
CA GLY A 274 8.90 0.62 10.34
C GLY A 274 8.01 -0.16 9.38
N GLN A 275 8.48 -0.49 8.16
CA GLN A 275 7.76 -1.40 7.26
C GLN A 275 7.77 -2.85 7.76
N THR A 276 8.82 -3.28 8.47
CA THR A 276 8.84 -4.58 9.17
C THR A 276 7.81 -4.61 10.29
N CYS A 277 7.75 -3.56 11.12
CA CYS A 277 6.68 -3.39 12.12
C CYS A 277 5.30 -3.40 11.47
N ALA A 278 5.10 -2.69 10.36
CA ALA A 278 3.83 -2.66 9.65
C ALA A 278 3.41 -4.05 9.12
N ALA A 279 4.35 -4.85 8.64
CA ALA A 279 4.05 -6.22 8.18
C ALA A 279 3.60 -7.12 9.34
N LEU A 280 4.21 -6.97 10.53
CA LEU A 280 3.78 -7.68 11.73
C LEU A 280 2.39 -7.22 12.19
N ALA A 281 2.16 -5.91 12.28
CA ALA A 281 0.87 -5.33 12.64
C ALA A 281 -0.26 -5.77 11.68
N ASP A 282 0.01 -5.81 10.37
CA ASP A 282 -0.97 -6.21 9.35
C ASP A 282 -1.45 -7.66 9.56
N ILE A 283 -0.55 -8.58 9.93
CA ILE A 283 -0.93 -9.97 10.26
C ILE A 283 -1.72 -10.03 11.56
N LEU A 284 -1.23 -9.38 12.62
CA LEU A 284 -1.89 -9.43 13.93
C LEU A 284 -3.31 -8.85 13.88
N VAL A 285 -3.53 -7.79 13.09
CA VAL A 285 -4.84 -7.13 12.97
C VAL A 285 -5.76 -7.82 11.97
N LYS A 286 -5.25 -8.31 10.83
CA LYS A 286 -6.09 -8.85 9.73
C LYS A 286 -6.04 -10.37 9.58
N GLY A 287 -5.25 -11.06 10.39
CA GLY A 287 -5.07 -12.50 10.35
C GLY A 287 -4.09 -12.99 9.27
N LEU A 288 -3.92 -14.31 9.24
CA LEU A 288 -3.01 -15.01 8.34
C LEU A 288 -3.50 -15.00 6.89
N THR A 289 -2.58 -14.78 5.95
CA THR A 289 -2.70 -15.16 4.54
C THR A 289 -1.30 -15.46 4.02
N GLN A 290 -1.20 -16.16 2.89
CA GLN A 290 0.09 -16.37 2.22
C GLN A 290 0.83 -15.05 2.00
N GLU A 291 0.19 -14.04 1.39
CA GLU A 291 0.86 -12.77 1.07
C GLU A 291 1.40 -12.03 2.30
N ARG A 292 0.65 -11.99 3.40
CA ARG A 292 1.10 -11.29 4.61
C ARG A 292 2.26 -12.02 5.27
N VAL A 293 2.21 -13.35 5.38
CA VAL A 293 3.31 -14.16 5.92
C VAL A 293 4.57 -13.98 5.07
N TRP A 294 4.45 -14.01 3.75
CA TRP A 294 5.56 -13.73 2.84
C TRP A 294 6.11 -12.31 3.00
N ARG A 295 5.23 -11.31 3.13
CA ARG A 295 5.64 -9.91 3.36
C ARG A 295 6.42 -9.79 4.67
N LEU A 296 5.97 -10.44 5.75
CA LEU A 296 6.65 -10.43 7.04
C LEU A 296 8.03 -11.09 6.92
N ILE A 297 8.09 -12.36 6.49
CA ILE A 297 9.34 -13.13 6.42
C ILE A 297 10.41 -12.40 5.61
N ARG A 298 10.05 -11.81 4.46
CA ARG A 298 10.99 -11.05 3.61
C ARG A 298 11.52 -9.76 4.23
N ARG A 299 10.88 -9.27 5.30
CA ARG A 299 11.24 -8.02 5.99
C ARG A 299 11.88 -8.25 7.35
N LEU A 300 11.76 -9.46 7.91
CA LEU A 300 12.34 -9.77 9.20
C LEU A 300 13.87 -9.62 9.17
N PRO A 301 14.48 -9.13 10.27
CA PRO A 301 15.93 -9.09 10.40
C PRO A 301 16.50 -10.51 10.38
N ALA A 302 17.76 -10.64 9.97
CA ALA A 302 18.38 -11.93 9.72
C ALA A 302 18.68 -12.78 10.97
N ARG A 303 18.09 -12.56 12.17
CA ARG A 303 18.35 -13.35 13.40
C ARG A 303 17.19 -13.24 14.42
N PRO A 304 16.93 -14.25 15.28
CA PRO A 304 17.27 -15.68 15.13
C PRO A 304 16.30 -16.43 14.20
N PHE A 305 15.03 -15.99 14.11
CA PHE A 305 13.98 -16.69 13.37
C PHE A 305 14.28 -16.84 11.87
N ALA A 306 14.65 -15.76 11.19
CA ALA A 306 14.92 -15.79 9.75
C ALA A 306 16.11 -16.70 9.38
N ARG A 307 17.00 -16.99 10.34
CA ARG A 307 18.12 -17.93 10.17
C ARG A 307 17.75 -19.38 10.42
N SER A 308 16.80 -19.64 11.32
CA SER A 308 16.33 -21.00 11.59
C SER A 308 15.39 -21.51 10.49
N LEU A 309 14.81 -20.62 9.69
CA LEU A 309 13.93 -20.98 8.59
C LEU A 309 14.77 -21.51 7.40
N PRO A 310 14.55 -22.76 6.94
CA PRO A 310 15.26 -23.32 5.78
C PRO A 310 15.02 -22.50 4.52
N GLU A 311 16.01 -22.36 3.63
CA GLU A 311 15.85 -21.57 2.38
C GLU A 311 14.75 -22.11 1.47
N ASP A 312 14.48 -23.42 1.51
CA ASP A 312 13.47 -24.12 0.72
C ASP A 312 12.13 -24.29 1.46
N TRP A 313 11.90 -23.57 2.57
CA TRP A 313 10.68 -23.72 3.39
C TRP A 313 9.38 -23.58 2.58
N PHE A 314 9.42 -22.81 1.50
CA PHE A 314 8.29 -22.52 0.61
C PHE A 314 8.16 -23.49 -0.58
N ALA A 315 9.08 -24.43 -0.75
CA ALA A 315 9.07 -25.37 -1.86
C ALA A 315 7.72 -26.10 -1.91
N SER A 316 7.15 -26.23 -3.10
CA SER A 316 5.86 -26.90 -3.35
C SER A 316 4.62 -26.29 -2.68
N ILE A 317 4.71 -25.15 -1.99
CA ILE A 317 3.51 -24.41 -1.57
C ILE A 317 2.95 -23.66 -2.79
N PRO A 318 1.69 -23.92 -3.21
CA PRO A 318 1.11 -23.27 -4.37
C PRO A 318 1.06 -21.74 -4.22
N ARG A 319 1.45 -21.01 -5.28
CA ARG A 319 1.36 -19.54 -5.29
C ARG A 319 -0.10 -19.12 -5.43
N GLY A 320 -0.54 -18.25 -4.53
CA GLY A 320 -1.91 -17.79 -4.44
C GLY A 320 -2.80 -18.68 -3.58
N ALA A 321 -2.27 -19.66 -2.85
CA ALA A 321 -3.06 -20.36 -1.83
C ALA A 321 -3.57 -19.36 -0.77
N ALA A 322 -4.82 -19.53 -0.33
CA ALA A 322 -5.43 -18.61 0.62
C ALA A 322 -4.71 -18.65 1.99
N LEU A 323 -4.48 -19.87 2.51
CA LEU A 323 -3.77 -20.15 3.78
C LEU A 323 -4.16 -19.19 4.92
N ARG A 324 -5.45 -19.17 5.25
CA ARG A 324 -6.07 -18.26 6.23
C ARG A 324 -6.08 -18.79 7.66
N THR A 325 -5.92 -20.09 7.84
CA THR A 325 -5.93 -20.75 9.16
C THR A 325 -4.63 -21.50 9.40
N LEU A 326 -4.31 -21.73 10.67
CA LEU A 326 -3.13 -22.52 11.06
C LEU A 326 -3.19 -23.95 10.50
N ASP A 327 -4.38 -24.55 10.44
CA ASP A 327 -4.56 -25.90 9.90
C ASP A 327 -4.26 -25.96 8.40
N GLN A 328 -4.71 -24.97 7.62
CA GLN A 328 -4.36 -24.88 6.19
C GLN A 328 -2.85 -24.75 5.97
N TRP A 329 -2.16 -23.97 6.82
CA TRP A 329 -0.70 -23.89 6.79
C TRP A 329 -0.04 -25.22 7.14
N ARG A 330 -0.54 -25.93 8.16
CA ARG A 330 -0.03 -27.25 8.55
C ARG A 330 -0.18 -28.26 7.42
N GLU A 331 -1.35 -28.31 6.79
CA GLU A 331 -1.63 -29.20 5.66
C GLU A 331 -0.75 -28.87 4.45
N ALA A 332 -0.64 -27.59 4.08
CA ALA A 332 0.19 -27.16 2.95
C ALA A 332 1.68 -27.50 3.16
N LEU A 333 2.20 -27.27 4.38
CA LEU A 333 3.58 -27.63 4.72
C LEU A 333 3.78 -29.14 4.72
N THR A 334 2.85 -29.91 5.27
CA THR A 334 2.90 -31.38 5.30
C THR A 334 2.92 -31.94 3.88
N ALA A 335 2.06 -31.46 2.99
CA ALA A 335 2.02 -31.86 1.58
C ALA A 335 3.32 -31.50 0.84
N ALA A 336 3.97 -30.40 1.22
CA ALA A 336 5.25 -29.98 0.66
C ALA A 336 6.48 -30.73 1.20
N ARG A 337 6.34 -31.48 2.30
CA ARG A 337 7.44 -32.19 2.99
C ARG A 337 8.32 -33.04 2.07
N PRO A 338 7.78 -33.88 1.14
CA PRO A 338 8.61 -34.75 0.31
C PRO A 338 9.57 -34.01 -0.65
N ARG A 339 9.32 -32.73 -0.91
CA ARG A 339 10.13 -31.92 -1.85
C ARG A 339 11.11 -30.98 -1.15
N ARG A 340 11.21 -31.02 0.18
CA ARG A 340 12.13 -30.20 0.98
C ARG A 340 13.35 -31.01 1.39
N ALA A 341 14.52 -30.40 1.35
CA ALA A 341 15.78 -30.99 1.79
C ALA A 341 15.79 -31.20 3.32
N ALA A 342 15.23 -30.24 4.07
CA ALA A 342 15.03 -30.34 5.51
C ALA A 342 13.55 -30.59 5.83
N ALA A 343 13.14 -31.85 5.74
CA ALA A 343 11.73 -32.27 5.74
C ALA A 343 10.87 -31.61 6.83
N GLU A 344 11.31 -31.63 8.09
CA GLU A 344 10.49 -31.17 9.22
C GLU A 344 10.87 -29.80 9.78
N LEU A 345 12.10 -29.32 9.53
CA LEU A 345 12.65 -28.13 10.18
C LEU A 345 11.82 -26.87 9.90
N ALA A 346 11.29 -26.74 8.68
CA ALA A 346 10.43 -25.62 8.32
C ALA A 346 9.09 -25.63 9.07
N GLU A 347 8.50 -26.80 9.33
CA GLU A 347 7.28 -26.92 10.14
C GLU A 347 7.55 -26.59 11.61
N GLN A 348 8.62 -27.16 12.17
CA GLN A 348 9.06 -26.93 13.55
C GLN A 348 9.38 -25.46 13.83
N THR A 349 9.88 -24.74 12.82
CA THR A 349 10.23 -23.31 12.93
C THR A 349 9.04 -22.39 12.66
N LEU A 350 8.26 -22.64 11.60
CA LEU A 350 7.23 -21.72 11.12
C LEU A 350 5.90 -21.87 11.87
N LEU A 351 5.45 -23.10 12.17
CA LEU A 351 4.14 -23.32 12.79
C LEU A 351 4.00 -22.65 14.16
N PRO A 352 5.00 -22.67 15.07
CA PRO A 352 4.89 -21.95 16.34
C PRO A 352 4.75 -20.43 16.18
N ILE A 353 5.34 -19.86 15.13
CA ILE A 353 5.19 -18.43 14.82
C ILE A 353 3.82 -18.15 14.23
N LEU A 354 3.33 -18.99 13.33
CA LEU A 354 1.98 -18.85 12.77
C LEU A 354 0.90 -19.00 13.85
N ASP A 355 1.10 -19.91 14.81
CA ASP A 355 0.24 -20.04 15.98
C ASP A 355 0.23 -18.76 16.82
N LEU A 356 1.41 -18.22 17.15
CA LEU A 356 1.54 -16.95 17.87
C LEU A 356 0.83 -15.80 17.14
N LEU A 357 1.01 -15.70 15.83
CA LEU A 357 0.40 -14.66 15.00
C LEU A 357 -1.12 -14.84 14.85
N ALA A 358 -1.62 -16.07 14.86
CA ALA A 358 -3.06 -16.37 14.78
C ALA A 358 -3.84 -15.93 16.03
N ARG A 359 -3.17 -15.74 17.17
CA ARG A 359 -3.77 -15.22 18.41
C ARG A 359 -4.19 -13.74 18.31
N GLY A 360 -3.79 -13.04 17.26
CA GLY A 360 -4.20 -11.66 16.98
C GLY A 360 -3.45 -10.60 17.82
N PRO A 361 -4.01 -9.39 17.97
CA PRO A 361 -3.28 -8.23 18.51
C PRO A 361 -2.77 -8.42 19.94
N GLU A 362 -3.47 -9.20 20.78
CA GLU A 362 -3.06 -9.47 22.16
C GLU A 362 -1.69 -10.14 22.27
N ALA A 363 -1.29 -10.91 21.24
CA ALA A 363 0.05 -11.50 21.17
C ALA A 363 1.14 -10.51 20.72
N GLY A 364 0.82 -9.24 20.50
CA GLY A 364 1.71 -8.26 19.88
C GLY A 364 3.02 -8.02 20.64
N SER A 365 3.01 -8.03 21.97
CA SER A 365 4.24 -7.86 22.78
C SER A 365 5.20 -9.06 22.62
N GLU A 366 4.67 -10.27 22.76
CA GLU A 366 5.44 -11.52 22.58
C GLU A 366 5.94 -11.65 21.13
N ALA A 367 5.07 -11.40 20.15
CA ALA A 367 5.41 -11.45 18.73
C ALA A 367 6.49 -10.44 18.36
N GLY A 368 6.41 -9.21 18.86
CA GLY A 368 7.42 -8.17 18.67
C GLY A 368 8.79 -8.61 19.19
N THR A 369 8.85 -9.05 20.45
CA THR A 369 10.09 -9.49 21.11
C THR A 369 10.74 -10.69 20.40
N ARG A 370 9.92 -11.60 19.88
CA ARG A 370 10.39 -12.84 19.23
C ARG A 370 10.86 -12.62 17.78
N LEU A 371 10.27 -11.67 17.06
CA LEU A 371 10.47 -11.50 15.60
C LEU A 371 11.28 -10.26 15.23
N LEU A 372 11.20 -9.19 16.02
CA LEU A 372 11.85 -7.91 15.74
C LEU A 372 13.18 -7.78 16.50
N SER A 373 14.03 -6.87 16.06
CA SER A 373 15.28 -6.54 16.78
C SER A 373 15.78 -5.13 16.45
N GLY A 374 16.70 -4.61 17.26
CA GLY A 374 17.29 -3.29 17.06
C GLY A 374 16.23 -2.19 16.94
N ALA A 375 16.37 -1.34 15.91
CA ALA A 375 15.46 -0.21 15.70
C ALA A 375 13.99 -0.65 15.49
N SER A 376 13.74 -1.77 14.81
CA SER A 376 12.36 -2.27 14.61
C SER A 376 11.68 -2.65 15.94
N LEU A 377 12.41 -3.30 16.86
CA LEU A 377 11.88 -3.65 18.18
C LEU A 377 11.64 -2.39 19.02
N THR A 378 12.58 -1.45 19.03
CA THR A 378 12.41 -0.18 19.76
C THR A 378 11.20 0.61 19.25
N MET A 379 11.00 0.67 17.93
CA MET A 379 9.81 1.31 17.35
C MET A 379 8.51 0.59 17.74
N TRP A 380 8.53 -0.75 17.77
CA TRP A 380 7.39 -1.57 18.15
C TRP A 380 7.00 -1.35 19.62
N GLU A 381 7.99 -1.36 20.52
CA GLU A 381 7.79 -1.11 21.95
C GLU A 381 7.29 0.32 22.21
N GLU A 382 7.82 1.32 21.50
CA GLU A 382 7.30 2.70 21.57
C GLU A 382 5.85 2.79 21.07
N ALA A 383 5.53 2.11 19.97
CA ALA A 383 4.17 2.07 19.44
C ALA A 383 3.18 1.41 20.40
N LEU A 384 3.55 0.31 21.05
CA LEU A 384 2.76 -0.37 22.07
C LEU A 384 2.64 0.42 23.39
N ARG A 385 3.64 1.24 23.74
CA ARG A 385 3.55 2.13 24.90
C ARG A 385 2.52 3.23 24.70
N SER A 386 2.36 3.74 23.48
CA SER A 386 1.45 4.87 23.21
C SER A 386 -0.01 4.48 22.94
N ALA A 387 -0.30 3.22 22.64
CA ALA A 387 -1.64 2.75 22.26
C ALA A 387 -1.82 1.25 22.54
N PRO A 388 -3.06 0.77 22.76
CA PRO A 388 -3.30 -0.67 22.93
C PRO A 388 -2.89 -1.47 21.68
N PRO A 389 -2.58 -2.78 21.81
CA PRO A 389 -2.10 -3.58 20.68
C PRO A 389 -3.03 -3.59 19.46
N HIS A 390 -4.34 -3.53 19.69
CA HIS A 390 -5.38 -3.41 18.66
C HIS A 390 -5.25 -2.15 17.78
N ALA A 391 -4.69 -1.06 18.32
CA ALA A 391 -4.52 0.22 17.65
C ALA A 391 -3.08 0.48 17.19
N ILE A 392 -2.21 -0.55 17.20
CA ILE A 392 -0.78 -0.38 16.93
C ILE A 392 -0.49 0.19 15.54
N ALA A 393 -1.36 -0.06 14.55
CA ALA A 393 -1.22 0.54 13.23
C ALA A 393 -1.29 2.08 13.27
N LEU A 394 -2.12 2.64 14.14
CA LEU A 394 -2.28 4.10 14.32
C LEU A 394 -1.07 4.69 15.05
N SER A 395 -0.57 4.03 16.10
CA SER A 395 0.63 4.52 16.80
C SER A 395 1.88 4.44 15.93
N LEU A 396 2.06 3.37 15.16
CA LEU A 396 3.14 3.27 14.17
C LEU A 396 3.06 4.37 13.09
N GLN A 397 1.85 4.75 12.67
CA GLN A 397 1.65 5.84 11.71
C GLN A 397 2.00 7.22 12.29
N ALA A 398 1.69 7.44 13.57
CA ALA A 398 2.03 8.67 14.27
C ALA A 398 3.51 8.77 14.65
N LEU A 399 4.18 7.62 14.85
CA LEU A 399 5.57 7.56 15.28
C LEU A 399 6.52 8.27 14.29
N ARG A 400 7.48 8.99 14.84
CA ARG A 400 8.56 9.67 14.11
C ARG A 400 9.91 9.17 14.64
N VAL A 401 10.86 8.98 13.74
CA VAL A 401 12.23 8.53 14.05
C VAL A 401 13.26 9.49 13.49
N ALA A 402 14.47 9.47 14.05
CA ALA A 402 15.55 10.32 13.55
C ALA A 402 15.87 10.01 12.08
N ASP A 403 16.15 11.06 11.31
CA ASP A 403 16.47 10.97 9.87
C ASP A 403 17.94 10.64 9.59
N GLN A 404 18.73 10.42 10.65
CA GLN A 404 20.18 10.13 10.64
C GLN A 404 21.04 11.22 9.99
N ARG A 405 20.53 12.46 9.88
CA ARG A 405 21.29 13.62 9.41
C ARG A 405 21.55 14.60 10.54
N GLU A 406 22.59 15.41 10.37
CA GLU A 406 22.93 16.47 11.31
C GLU A 406 22.52 17.84 10.75
N PRO A 407 21.92 18.72 11.56
CA PRO A 407 21.53 20.06 11.11
C PRO A 407 22.72 20.96 10.79
N ALA A 408 23.94 20.63 11.25
CA ALA A 408 25.16 21.39 11.01
C ALA A 408 25.77 21.19 9.61
N ASN A 409 25.21 20.32 8.78
CA ASN A 409 25.69 20.11 7.41
C ASN A 409 24.55 19.91 6.39
N SER A 410 23.33 20.27 6.78
CA SER A 410 22.11 19.97 6.01
C SER A 410 21.18 21.18 5.97
N VAL A 411 20.46 21.31 4.85
CA VAL A 411 19.28 22.16 4.72
C VAL A 411 18.23 21.66 5.70
N VAL A 412 17.68 22.53 6.53
CA VAL A 412 16.72 22.11 7.55
C VAL A 412 15.30 22.24 7.02
N TRP A 413 14.51 21.18 7.12
CA TRP A 413 13.04 21.19 7.04
C TRP A 413 12.48 21.04 8.45
N CYS A 414 11.73 22.03 8.92
CA CYS A 414 11.32 22.09 10.32
C CYS A 414 10.00 22.84 10.55
N PRO A 415 9.34 22.62 11.71
CA PRO A 415 8.30 23.52 12.18
C PRO A 415 8.88 24.91 12.45
N ALA A 416 8.10 25.96 12.18
CA ALA A 416 8.48 27.35 12.43
C ALA A 416 8.90 27.59 13.89
N SER A 417 8.26 26.91 14.85
CA SER A 417 8.62 26.98 16.27
C SER A 417 10.05 26.56 16.56
N GLN A 418 10.62 25.62 15.80
CA GLN A 418 12.01 25.19 15.98
C GLN A 418 12.99 26.10 15.24
N LEU A 419 12.58 26.66 14.10
CA LEU A 419 13.43 27.58 13.33
C LEU A 419 13.73 28.86 14.12
N VAL A 420 12.77 29.35 14.91
CA VAL A 420 12.96 30.58 15.69
C VAL A 420 14.10 30.45 16.70
N SER A 421 14.32 29.24 17.24
CA SER A 421 15.44 28.98 18.16
C SER A 421 16.78 28.71 17.47
N CYS A 422 16.78 28.53 16.15
CA CYS A 422 17.98 28.30 15.35
C CYS A 422 17.83 28.93 13.96
N PRO A 423 17.73 30.28 13.88
CA PRO A 423 17.45 30.98 12.63
C PRO A 423 18.54 30.75 11.59
N ARG A 424 18.15 30.76 10.31
CA ARG A 424 19.06 30.61 9.17
C ARG A 424 19.02 31.85 8.27
N PRO A 425 20.14 32.26 7.66
CA PRO A 425 20.20 33.46 6.82
C PRO A 425 19.35 33.36 5.55
N PHE A 426 19.22 32.16 4.97
CA PHE A 426 18.34 31.87 3.84
C PHE A 426 17.14 31.06 4.33
N THR A 427 15.96 31.67 4.32
CA THR A 427 14.74 31.03 4.83
C THR A 427 13.62 31.03 3.79
N ARG A 428 12.96 29.89 3.62
CA ARG A 428 11.72 29.77 2.87
C ARG A 428 10.61 29.27 3.77
N LEU A 429 9.52 30.03 3.87
CA LEU A 429 8.35 29.63 4.64
C LEU A 429 7.23 29.14 3.73
N LEU A 430 6.71 27.95 4.01
CA LEU A 430 5.68 27.30 3.21
C LEU A 430 4.29 27.49 3.81
N GLY A 431 3.28 27.37 2.95
CA GLY A 431 1.89 27.28 3.37
C GLY A 431 1.27 28.58 3.82
N PHE A 432 1.72 29.76 3.34
CA PHE A 432 1.17 31.08 3.66
C PHE A 432 -0.27 31.27 3.14
N THR A 433 -1.19 30.56 3.78
CA THR A 433 -2.61 30.52 3.51
C THR A 433 -3.37 30.93 4.76
N SER A 434 -4.64 31.29 4.60
CA SER A 434 -5.51 31.70 5.71
C SER A 434 -5.72 30.64 6.79
N ARG A 435 -5.32 29.38 6.55
CA ARG A 435 -5.46 28.26 7.50
C ARG A 435 -4.19 27.95 8.28
N SER A 436 -3.02 28.23 7.71
CA SER A 436 -1.74 27.80 8.30
C SER A 436 -0.92 28.95 8.86
N TRP A 437 -1.04 30.16 8.31
CA TRP A 437 -0.34 31.34 8.82
C TRP A 437 -1.33 32.49 9.06
N PRO A 438 -1.58 32.88 10.31
CA PRO A 438 -1.42 32.07 11.52
C PRO A 438 -2.40 30.88 11.56
N ARG A 439 -2.11 29.84 12.35
CA ARG A 439 -3.09 28.76 12.61
C ARG A 439 -4.21 29.24 13.54
N SER A 440 -5.37 28.60 13.42
CA SER A 440 -6.48 28.79 14.36
C SER A 440 -6.25 28.04 15.67
N ASP A 441 -6.78 28.59 16.75
CA ASP A 441 -6.81 27.90 18.04
C ASP A 441 -7.81 26.73 18.00
N HIS A 442 -7.45 25.66 18.70
CA HIS A 442 -8.31 24.51 18.95
C HIS A 442 -8.50 24.39 20.47
N ASP A 443 -9.62 23.79 20.88
CA ASP A 443 -9.81 23.46 22.29
C ASP A 443 -8.95 22.27 22.70
N ASP A 444 -8.55 22.26 23.96
CA ASP A 444 -7.89 21.11 24.58
C ASP A 444 -8.86 19.91 24.64
N PRO A 445 -8.39 18.68 24.37
CA PRO A 445 -9.26 17.52 24.30
C PRO A 445 -10.00 17.20 25.60
N LEU A 446 -9.44 17.52 26.77
CA LEU A 446 -10.08 17.26 28.07
C LEU A 446 -10.46 18.55 28.80
N ILE A 447 -9.78 19.68 28.56
CA ILE A 447 -10.03 20.96 29.23
C ILE A 447 -10.57 22.00 28.23
N PRO A 448 -11.82 21.85 27.74
CA PRO A 448 -12.40 22.76 26.77
C PRO A 448 -12.62 24.16 27.37
N HIS A 449 -12.75 25.17 26.50
CA HIS A 449 -12.89 26.58 26.90
C HIS A 449 -14.02 26.85 27.92
N HIS A 450 -15.13 26.12 27.85
CA HIS A 450 -16.26 26.32 28.77
C HIS A 450 -15.98 25.83 30.21
N MET A 451 -14.96 24.98 30.40
CA MET A 451 -14.52 24.51 31.71
C MET A 451 -13.47 25.44 32.32
N LEU A 452 -12.46 25.77 31.54
CA LEU A 452 -11.43 26.73 31.91
C LEU A 452 -11.21 27.65 30.72
N GLU A 453 -11.24 28.95 30.99
CA GLU A 453 -10.97 29.95 29.96
C GLU A 453 -9.67 29.60 29.24
N ARG A 454 -9.75 29.42 27.92
CA ARG A 454 -8.63 28.99 27.08
C ARG A 454 -7.35 29.82 27.31
N ARG A 455 -7.48 31.11 27.65
CA ARG A 455 -6.36 32.01 27.96
C ARG A 455 -5.64 31.70 29.26
N LYS A 456 -6.28 31.01 30.21
CA LYS A 456 -5.60 30.51 31.42
C LYS A 456 -4.72 29.30 31.11
N LEU A 457 -5.18 28.41 30.23
CA LEU A 457 -4.43 27.22 29.80
C LEU A 457 -3.40 27.52 28.70
N HIS A 458 -3.67 28.52 27.87
CA HIS A 458 -2.80 28.99 26.81
C HIS A 458 -2.76 30.53 26.82
N PRO A 459 -1.89 31.15 27.66
CA PRO A 459 -1.80 32.61 27.77
C PRO A 459 -1.60 33.29 26.42
N VAL A 460 -0.67 32.75 25.63
CA VAL A 460 -0.45 33.15 24.24
C VAL A 460 -1.20 32.19 23.31
N SER A 461 -2.09 32.73 22.48
CA SER A 461 -2.83 31.94 21.48
C SER A 461 -1.88 31.38 20.44
N THR A 462 -2.30 30.31 19.76
CA THR A 462 -1.57 29.74 18.63
C THR A 462 -1.34 30.79 17.54
N ALA A 463 -2.34 31.65 17.31
CA ALA A 463 -2.25 32.66 16.28
C ALA A 463 -1.26 33.79 16.62
N GLU A 464 -1.25 34.27 17.87
CA GLU A 464 -0.26 35.24 18.34
C GLU A 464 1.14 34.64 18.33
N ARG A 465 1.28 33.37 18.74
CA ARG A 465 2.56 32.65 18.71
C ARG A 465 3.09 32.50 17.29
N ASP A 466 2.25 32.12 16.33
CA ASP A 466 2.65 32.00 14.92
C ASP A 466 3.04 33.35 14.31
N ARG A 467 2.34 34.43 14.67
CA ARG A 467 2.73 35.81 14.27
C ARG A 467 4.08 36.19 14.86
N LEU A 468 4.31 35.92 16.14
CA LEU A 468 5.57 36.19 16.80
C LEU A 468 6.72 35.38 16.17
N HIS A 469 6.50 34.09 15.90
CA HIS A 469 7.46 33.25 15.20
C HIS A 469 7.80 33.81 13.81
N PHE A 470 6.78 34.23 13.05
CA PHE A 470 7.00 34.86 11.74
C PHE A 470 7.87 36.12 11.85
N GLU A 471 7.54 37.01 12.79
CA GLU A 471 8.29 38.25 12.99
C GLU A 471 9.75 37.99 13.36
N ILE A 472 10.01 37.05 14.25
CA ILE A 472 11.38 36.71 14.66
C ILE A 472 12.16 36.05 13.52
N ILE A 473 11.55 35.09 12.81
CA ILE A 473 12.17 34.46 11.64
C ILE A 473 12.48 35.52 10.58
N ARG A 474 11.56 36.44 10.31
CA ARG A 474 11.75 37.54 9.37
C ARG A 474 12.91 38.43 9.81
N ALA A 475 12.92 38.85 11.06
CA ALA A 475 13.95 39.73 11.63
C ALA A 475 15.35 39.11 11.59
N GLN A 476 15.46 37.78 11.75
CA GLN A 476 16.73 37.06 11.80
C GLN A 476 17.18 36.44 10.47
N SER A 477 16.30 36.37 9.47
CA SER A 477 16.66 35.98 8.10
C SER A 477 17.42 37.15 7.46
N ARG A 478 18.75 37.07 7.37
CA ARG A 478 19.59 38.20 6.94
C ARG A 478 19.66 38.39 5.43
N GLU A 479 19.67 37.29 4.68
CA GLU A 479 19.96 37.31 3.24
C GLU A 479 18.67 37.29 2.43
N GLN A 480 17.92 36.19 2.52
CA GLN A 480 16.73 35.97 1.70
C GLN A 480 15.60 35.34 2.52
N LEU A 481 14.40 35.92 2.39
CA LEU A 481 13.16 35.37 2.90
C LEU A 481 12.17 35.12 1.74
N VAL A 482 11.82 33.86 1.52
CA VAL A 482 10.82 33.47 0.52
C VAL A 482 9.53 33.06 1.22
N LEU A 483 8.44 33.76 0.98
CA LEU A 483 7.11 33.41 1.46
C LEU A 483 6.38 32.65 0.36
N SER A 484 5.96 31.42 0.66
CA SER A 484 5.42 30.50 -0.33
C SER A 484 4.02 30.06 0.05
N ARG A 485 3.13 29.92 -0.94
CA ARG A 485 1.79 29.36 -0.74
C ARG A 485 1.35 28.46 -1.89
N ALA A 486 0.53 27.47 -1.57
CA ALA A 486 -0.22 26.73 -2.58
C ALA A 486 -1.53 27.47 -2.93
N GLN A 487 -1.91 27.49 -4.21
CA GLN A 487 -3.20 28.03 -4.66
C GLN A 487 -4.36 27.06 -4.41
N ARG A 488 -4.08 25.76 -4.42
CA ARG A 488 -5.05 24.70 -4.14
C ARG A 488 -4.50 23.71 -3.13
N ASN A 489 -5.39 23.06 -2.38
CA ASN A 489 -5.04 21.92 -1.54
C ASN A 489 -4.83 20.65 -2.39
N ALA A 490 -4.39 19.56 -1.76
CA ALA A 490 -4.16 18.28 -2.43
C ALA A 490 -5.41 17.68 -3.14
N ARG A 491 -6.62 18.11 -2.75
CA ARG A 491 -7.90 17.70 -3.39
C ARG A 491 -8.37 18.68 -4.47
N GLY A 492 -7.59 19.72 -4.77
CA GLY A 492 -7.92 20.73 -5.76
C GLY A 492 -8.81 21.88 -5.26
N GLY A 493 -9.16 21.94 -3.98
CA GLY A 493 -9.91 23.05 -3.38
C GLY A 493 -9.07 24.32 -3.28
N GLN A 494 -9.64 25.48 -3.55
CA GLN A 494 -8.93 26.77 -3.54
C GLN A 494 -8.49 27.19 -2.12
N LEU A 495 -7.29 27.76 -2.01
CA LEU A 495 -6.71 28.26 -0.76
C LEU A 495 -6.51 29.77 -0.82
N SER A 496 -7.11 30.48 0.14
CA SER A 496 -6.96 31.93 0.28
C SER A 496 -5.59 32.29 0.87
N PRO A 497 -5.01 33.44 0.50
CA PRO A 497 -3.73 33.89 1.05
C PRO A 497 -3.85 34.18 2.55
N SER A 498 -2.71 34.07 3.24
CA SER A 498 -2.56 34.48 4.65
C SER A 498 -2.78 35.98 4.81
N THR A 499 -3.17 36.41 6.02
CA THR A 499 -3.18 37.82 6.42
C THR A 499 -1.77 38.41 6.55
N LEU A 500 -0.73 37.58 6.61
CA LEU A 500 0.69 37.98 6.65
C LEU A 500 1.32 38.06 5.24
N TRP A 501 0.51 37.95 4.18
CA TRP A 501 1.00 37.97 2.80
C TRP A 501 1.34 39.40 2.34
N PRO A 502 2.52 39.64 1.73
CA PRO A 502 2.99 41.00 1.39
C PRO A 502 2.33 41.64 0.15
N GLY A 503 1.37 40.97 -0.50
CA GLY A 503 0.61 41.51 -1.64
C GLY A 503 1.15 41.13 -3.01
N ASP A 504 2.43 41.43 -3.28
CA ASP A 504 3.07 41.08 -4.56
C ASP A 504 3.28 39.58 -4.70
N LEU A 505 3.01 39.03 -5.90
CA LEU A 505 2.96 37.58 -6.10
C LEU A 505 3.60 37.13 -7.42
N VAL A 506 4.61 36.25 -7.32
CA VAL A 506 5.14 35.47 -8.43
C VAL A 506 4.42 34.13 -8.50
N VAL A 507 3.77 33.81 -9.62
CA VAL A 507 3.08 32.52 -9.80
C VAL A 507 3.94 31.56 -10.62
N HIS A 508 4.32 30.43 -10.01
CA HIS A 508 5.07 29.37 -10.68
C HIS A 508 4.10 28.36 -11.31
N LYS A 509 4.10 28.30 -12.64
CA LYS A 509 3.40 27.23 -13.38
C LYS A 509 4.17 25.91 -13.26
N ARG A 510 3.42 24.81 -13.18
CA ARG A 510 3.98 23.45 -13.03
C ARG A 510 4.88 23.02 -14.20
N ASP A 511 4.57 23.49 -15.41
CA ASP A 511 5.26 23.19 -16.66
C ASP A 511 6.40 24.18 -17.00
N ARG A 512 6.69 25.12 -16.09
CA ARG A 512 7.79 26.08 -16.31
C ARG A 512 9.13 25.35 -16.38
N VAL A 513 10.03 25.83 -17.23
CA VAL A 513 11.43 25.39 -17.24
C VAL A 513 12.15 26.09 -16.09
N PRO A 514 12.63 25.37 -15.06
CA PRO A 514 13.39 25.99 -13.98
C PRO A 514 14.82 26.27 -14.44
N GLU A 515 15.40 27.33 -13.89
CA GLU A 515 16.83 27.64 -13.99
C GLU A 515 17.66 26.47 -13.46
N HIS A 516 17.37 26.03 -12.23
CA HIS A 516 17.92 24.84 -11.61
C HIS A 516 16.82 23.82 -11.33
N ALA A 517 16.95 22.64 -11.92
CA ALA A 517 16.13 21.49 -11.55
C ALA A 517 16.67 20.88 -10.24
N PHE A 518 15.78 20.41 -9.37
CA PHE A 518 16.22 19.84 -8.10
C PHE A 518 16.71 18.39 -8.26
N SER A 519 16.25 17.66 -9.28
CA SER A 519 16.63 16.27 -9.59
C SER A 519 16.67 16.04 -11.11
N GLU A 520 17.19 14.88 -11.54
CA GLU A 520 17.14 14.49 -12.95
C GLU A 520 15.70 14.32 -13.45
N ALA A 521 14.83 13.68 -12.68
CA ALA A 521 13.43 13.50 -13.07
C ALA A 521 12.71 14.86 -13.24
N ASP A 522 13.00 15.81 -12.36
CA ASP A 522 12.50 17.19 -12.47
C ASP A 522 13.02 17.90 -13.73
N ARG A 523 14.31 17.73 -14.04
CA ARG A 523 14.93 18.26 -15.25
C ARG A 523 14.27 17.71 -16.51
N LEU A 524 14.09 16.39 -16.59
CA LEU A 524 13.48 15.73 -17.75
C LEU A 524 12.00 16.10 -17.91
N LEU A 525 11.27 16.26 -16.80
CA LEU A 525 9.87 16.71 -16.84
C LEU A 525 9.75 18.14 -17.38
N ALA A 526 10.62 19.05 -16.92
CA ALA A 526 10.54 20.46 -17.29
C ALA A 526 11.20 20.77 -18.65
N ARG A 527 12.25 20.04 -19.04
CA ARG A 527 13.02 20.27 -20.28
C ARG A 527 12.70 19.21 -21.32
N ALA A 528 11.68 19.45 -22.12
CA ALA A 528 11.23 18.51 -23.16
C ALA A 528 12.35 18.12 -24.16
N ARG A 529 13.29 19.02 -24.47
CA ARG A 529 14.44 18.73 -25.33
C ARG A 529 15.36 17.66 -24.74
N ASP A 530 15.64 17.75 -23.44
CA ASP A 530 16.47 16.78 -22.72
C ASP A 530 15.78 15.42 -22.66
N ALA A 531 14.49 15.39 -22.31
CA ALA A 531 13.70 14.16 -22.33
C ALA A 531 13.65 13.53 -23.73
N GLY A 532 13.57 14.33 -24.78
CA GLY A 532 13.59 13.88 -26.18
C GLY A 532 14.90 13.22 -26.61
N GLN A 533 16.00 13.33 -25.85
CA GLN A 533 17.25 12.60 -26.13
C GLN A 533 17.16 11.14 -25.67
N LEU A 534 16.27 10.81 -24.72
CA LEU A 534 16.10 9.47 -24.19
C LEU A 534 15.39 8.57 -25.20
N ALA A 535 15.97 7.40 -25.46
CA ALA A 535 15.43 6.46 -26.44
C ALA A 535 13.98 6.04 -26.14
N HIS A 536 13.67 5.71 -24.88
CA HIS A 536 12.33 5.30 -24.48
C HIS A 536 11.28 6.42 -24.61
N VAL A 537 11.65 7.68 -24.36
CA VAL A 537 10.76 8.83 -24.57
C VAL A 537 10.47 9.02 -26.04
N ARG A 538 11.50 8.94 -26.91
CA ARG A 538 11.31 9.00 -28.37
C ARG A 538 10.40 7.89 -28.88
N GLN A 539 10.59 6.65 -28.38
CA GLN A 539 9.74 5.52 -28.75
C GLN A 539 8.30 5.70 -28.27
N ALA A 540 8.08 6.18 -27.04
CA ALA A 540 6.74 6.47 -26.54
C ALA A 540 6.05 7.59 -27.35
N GLN A 541 6.79 8.65 -27.70
CA GLN A 541 6.28 9.73 -28.56
C GLN A 541 5.97 9.23 -29.98
N LEU A 542 6.81 8.38 -30.56
CA LEU A 542 6.55 7.75 -31.85
C LEU A 542 5.30 6.88 -31.81
N CYS A 543 5.15 6.06 -30.77
CA CYS A 543 3.95 5.26 -30.53
C CYS A 543 2.69 6.12 -30.43
N TRP A 544 2.74 7.17 -29.60
CA TRP A 544 1.63 8.12 -29.48
C TRP A 544 1.29 8.80 -30.81
N ARG A 545 2.29 9.24 -31.59
CA ARG A 545 2.10 9.85 -32.92
C ARG A 545 1.49 8.86 -33.91
N ASN A 546 1.96 7.62 -33.93
CA ASN A 546 1.45 6.57 -34.81
C ASN A 546 -0.01 6.23 -34.49
N TRP A 547 -0.38 6.24 -33.21
CA TRP A 547 -1.75 6.06 -32.79
C TRP A 547 -2.64 7.28 -33.10
N GLN A 548 -2.13 8.50 -32.89
CA GLN A 548 -2.93 9.73 -32.97
C GLN A 548 -3.03 10.35 -34.36
N TRP A 549 -2.06 10.18 -35.24
CA TRP A 549 -2.01 10.94 -36.50
C TRP A 549 -1.94 10.07 -37.76
N ARG A 550 -1.50 8.82 -37.64
CA ARG A 550 -1.33 7.92 -38.79
C ARG A 550 -2.60 7.10 -39.04
N ALA A 551 -3.04 7.05 -40.28
CA ALA A 551 -4.17 6.21 -40.73
C ALA A 551 -3.70 4.86 -41.30
N ASP A 552 -2.45 4.80 -41.78
CA ASP A 552 -1.76 3.60 -42.22
C ASP A 552 -1.40 2.67 -41.05
N LEU A 553 -1.23 1.38 -41.34
CA LEU A 553 -0.78 0.38 -40.37
C LEU A 553 0.72 0.59 -40.06
N THR A 554 1.06 0.66 -38.78
CA THR A 554 2.42 0.87 -38.28
C THR A 554 2.86 -0.29 -37.39
N ALA A 555 4.15 -0.32 -37.02
CA ALA A 555 4.69 -1.30 -36.07
C ALA A 555 4.00 -1.27 -34.68
N HIS A 556 3.30 -0.19 -34.32
CA HIS A 556 2.56 -0.08 -33.05
C HIS A 556 1.09 -0.52 -33.14
N ASP A 557 0.67 -1.02 -34.31
CA ASP A 557 -0.70 -1.49 -34.58
C ASP A 557 -0.77 -3.00 -34.83
N GLY A 558 0.33 -3.74 -34.55
CA GLY A 558 0.43 -5.19 -34.79
C GLY A 558 1.05 -5.59 -36.13
N LEU A 559 1.75 -4.67 -36.81
CA LEU A 559 2.55 -4.98 -38.00
C LEU A 559 3.88 -5.64 -37.60
N SER A 560 4.16 -6.80 -38.19
CA SER A 560 5.40 -7.58 -38.03
C SER A 560 5.85 -8.16 -39.37
N ASN A 561 7.04 -8.76 -39.41
CA ASN A 561 7.51 -9.46 -40.60
C ASN A 561 6.65 -10.70 -40.89
N ALA A 562 6.45 -11.01 -42.17
CA ALA A 562 5.78 -12.25 -42.56
C ALA A 562 6.55 -13.47 -42.02
N ASN A 563 5.80 -14.50 -41.62
CA ASN A 563 6.30 -15.75 -41.04
C ASN A 563 7.28 -15.53 -39.87
N HIS A 564 6.95 -14.59 -38.98
CA HIS A 564 7.79 -14.29 -37.83
C HIS A 564 8.03 -15.56 -36.98
N PRO A 565 9.27 -15.92 -36.61
CA PRO A 565 9.58 -17.19 -35.94
C PRO A 565 8.80 -17.44 -34.65
N ALA A 566 8.59 -16.40 -33.83
CA ALA A 566 7.81 -16.51 -32.59
C ALA A 566 6.32 -16.81 -32.85
N ILE A 567 5.76 -16.35 -33.97
CA ILE A 567 4.38 -16.61 -34.36
C ILE A 567 4.26 -18.04 -34.89
N GLU A 568 5.19 -18.49 -35.73
CA GLU A 568 5.23 -19.89 -36.19
C GLU A 568 5.36 -20.86 -35.01
N ALA A 569 6.27 -20.59 -34.07
CA ALA A 569 6.38 -21.40 -32.85
C ALA A 569 5.07 -21.43 -32.04
N ALA A 570 4.39 -20.29 -31.94
CA ALA A 570 3.10 -20.19 -31.26
C ALA A 570 1.95 -20.89 -32.01
N LEU A 571 2.03 -21.06 -33.33
CA LEU A 571 1.06 -21.81 -34.14
C LEU A 571 1.31 -23.32 -34.09
N MET A 572 2.58 -23.74 -34.09
CA MET A 572 3.01 -25.15 -34.08
C MET A 572 2.81 -25.88 -32.74
N ARG A 573 2.63 -25.14 -31.65
CA ARG A 573 2.31 -25.75 -30.35
C ARG A 573 0.96 -26.49 -30.41
N VAL A 574 0.77 -27.43 -29.51
CA VAL A 574 -0.56 -28.01 -29.27
C VAL A 574 -1.50 -26.92 -28.76
N GLN A 575 -2.55 -26.64 -29.53
CA GLN A 575 -3.54 -25.61 -29.26
C GLN A 575 -4.67 -26.19 -28.42
N SER A 576 -5.14 -25.40 -27.45
CA SER A 576 -6.37 -25.66 -26.70
C SER A 576 -7.57 -24.96 -27.34
N THR A 577 -8.79 -25.36 -26.97
CA THR A 577 -10.03 -24.69 -27.38
C THR A 577 -9.97 -23.19 -27.10
N THR A 578 -9.54 -22.81 -25.90
CA THR A 578 -9.38 -21.40 -25.48
C THR A 578 -8.36 -20.64 -26.32
N SER A 579 -7.27 -21.29 -26.73
CA SER A 579 -6.28 -20.66 -27.60
C SER A 579 -6.79 -20.46 -29.03
N LEU A 580 -7.55 -21.42 -29.57
CA LEU A 580 -8.15 -21.33 -30.90
C LEU A 580 -9.31 -20.33 -30.95
N GLN A 581 -10.13 -20.27 -29.90
CA GLN A 581 -11.12 -19.21 -29.73
C GLN A 581 -10.44 -17.84 -29.73
N ARG A 582 -9.34 -17.68 -28.99
CA ARG A 582 -8.56 -16.44 -28.98
C ARG A 582 -7.97 -16.14 -30.35
N LEU A 583 -7.44 -17.13 -31.07
CA LEU A 583 -6.93 -16.97 -32.43
C LEU A 583 -8.01 -16.41 -33.39
N LEU A 584 -9.26 -16.87 -33.30
CA LEU A 584 -10.35 -16.38 -34.14
C LEU A 584 -10.94 -15.05 -33.68
N ARG A 585 -11.01 -14.81 -32.37
CA ARG A 585 -11.68 -13.64 -31.77
C ARG A 585 -10.77 -12.44 -31.63
N ASP A 586 -9.48 -12.67 -31.41
CA ASP A 586 -8.47 -11.66 -31.19
C ASP A 586 -7.08 -12.20 -31.62
N PRO A 587 -6.80 -12.24 -32.94
CA PRO A 587 -5.50 -12.69 -33.45
C PRO A 587 -4.31 -11.94 -32.83
N LEU A 588 -4.48 -10.63 -32.55
CA LEU A 588 -3.45 -9.83 -31.90
C LEU A 588 -3.24 -10.27 -30.45
N GLY A 589 -4.31 -10.47 -29.69
CA GLY A 589 -4.22 -11.02 -28.34
C GLY A 589 -3.71 -12.46 -28.29
N PHE A 590 -3.92 -13.27 -29.32
CA PHE A 590 -3.29 -14.59 -29.44
C PHE A 590 -1.76 -14.44 -29.48
N VAL A 591 -1.24 -13.53 -30.31
CA VAL A 591 0.20 -13.25 -30.36
C VAL A 591 0.71 -12.72 -29.03
N TRP A 592 0.01 -11.78 -28.39
CA TRP A 592 0.40 -11.30 -27.06
C TRP A 592 0.49 -12.43 -26.04
N ARG A 593 -0.49 -13.33 -26.00
CA ARG A 593 -0.54 -14.39 -24.99
C ARG A 593 0.42 -15.54 -25.27
N TYR A 594 0.49 -16.00 -26.53
CA TYR A 594 1.16 -17.26 -26.87
C TYR A 594 2.51 -17.06 -27.57
N ALA A 595 2.74 -15.94 -28.26
CA ALA A 595 4.05 -15.62 -28.85
C ALA A 595 4.89 -14.74 -27.92
N LEU A 596 4.30 -13.75 -27.24
CA LEU A 596 5.01 -12.85 -26.31
C LEU A 596 4.93 -13.29 -24.84
N GLY A 597 4.06 -14.25 -24.51
CA GLY A 597 3.89 -14.75 -23.15
C GLY A 597 3.23 -13.77 -22.17
N TRP A 598 2.51 -12.74 -22.67
CA TRP A 598 1.84 -11.76 -21.82
C TRP A 598 0.68 -12.40 -21.07
N ARG A 599 0.53 -12.04 -19.79
CA ARG A 599 -0.59 -12.46 -18.92
C ARG A 599 -1.15 -11.24 -18.19
N SER A 600 -2.48 -11.18 -18.03
CA SER A 600 -3.10 -10.14 -17.23
C SER A 600 -2.69 -10.32 -15.76
N ALA A 601 -2.44 -9.20 -15.07
CA ALA A 601 -2.17 -9.24 -13.64
C ALA A 601 -3.45 -9.61 -12.88
N ARG A 602 -3.40 -10.61 -12.00
CA ARG A 602 -4.48 -10.87 -11.04
C ARG A 602 -4.53 -9.70 -10.06
N GLN A 603 -5.66 -9.01 -10.00
CA GLN A 603 -5.80 -7.80 -9.18
C GLN A 603 -6.26 -8.08 -7.75
N GLU A 604 -6.89 -9.23 -7.49
CA GLU A 604 -7.46 -9.56 -6.18
C GLU A 604 -6.81 -10.81 -5.59
N SER A 605 -6.11 -10.65 -4.47
CA SER A 605 -5.52 -11.75 -3.71
C SER A 605 -6.51 -12.42 -2.75
N ASP A 606 -7.46 -11.64 -2.23
CA ASP A 606 -8.56 -12.07 -1.35
C ASP A 606 -9.92 -11.74 -2.01
N PRO A 607 -10.38 -12.53 -3.01
CA PRO A 607 -11.67 -12.28 -3.65
C PRO A 607 -12.82 -12.45 -2.65
N LEU A 608 -13.88 -11.65 -2.76
CA LEU A 608 -15.13 -11.88 -2.01
C LEU A 608 -16.04 -12.89 -2.72
N GLU A 609 -15.95 -12.94 -4.04
CA GLU A 609 -16.67 -13.87 -4.91
C GLU A 609 -15.70 -14.43 -5.94
N LEU A 610 -15.93 -15.66 -6.41
CA LEU A 610 -15.16 -16.19 -7.52
C LEU A 610 -15.51 -15.46 -8.81
N ASP A 611 -14.50 -15.18 -9.64
CA ASP A 611 -14.76 -14.73 -10.99
C ASP A 611 -15.49 -15.82 -11.79
N PRO A 612 -16.24 -15.47 -12.85
CA PRO A 612 -17.04 -16.43 -13.60
C PRO A 612 -16.24 -17.65 -14.13
N THR A 613 -14.95 -17.47 -14.43
CA THR A 613 -14.08 -18.55 -14.91
C THR A 613 -13.78 -19.52 -13.78
N SER A 614 -13.31 -19.02 -12.64
CA SER A 614 -13.03 -19.84 -11.46
C SER A 614 -14.29 -20.53 -10.91
N PHE A 615 -15.46 -19.88 -10.99
CA PHE A 615 -16.73 -20.52 -10.64
C PHE A 615 -17.11 -21.62 -11.65
N GLY A 616 -16.82 -21.45 -12.94
CA GLY A 616 -16.95 -22.50 -13.94
C GLY A 616 -16.08 -23.72 -13.63
N GLU A 617 -14.80 -23.50 -13.29
CA GLU A 617 -13.88 -24.56 -12.87
C GLU A 617 -14.41 -25.33 -11.65
N LEU A 618 -14.99 -24.62 -10.68
CA LEU A 618 -15.61 -25.23 -9.49
C LEU A 618 -16.73 -26.19 -9.86
N VAL A 619 -17.62 -25.76 -10.77
CA VAL A 619 -18.74 -26.60 -11.23
C VAL A 619 -18.23 -27.80 -12.01
N HIS A 620 -17.21 -27.64 -12.86
CA HIS A 620 -16.60 -28.73 -13.62
C HIS A 620 -15.95 -29.78 -12.71
N GLU A 621 -15.21 -29.34 -11.69
CA GLU A 621 -14.57 -30.23 -10.72
C GLU A 621 -15.61 -31.01 -9.89
N LEU A 622 -16.74 -30.38 -9.53
CA LEU A 622 -17.87 -31.06 -8.87
C LEU A 622 -18.51 -32.13 -9.76
N ILE A 623 -18.73 -31.84 -11.05
CA ILE A 623 -19.28 -32.80 -12.02
C ILE A 623 -18.33 -33.98 -12.19
N SER A 624 -17.04 -33.70 -12.38
CA SER A 624 -16.03 -34.74 -12.57
C SER A 624 -15.90 -35.64 -11.33
N GLY A 625 -15.87 -35.05 -10.14
CA GLY A 625 -15.83 -35.79 -8.88
C GLY A 625 -17.06 -36.69 -8.69
N ALA A 626 -18.26 -36.17 -8.98
CA ALA A 626 -19.49 -36.93 -8.86
C ALA A 626 -19.55 -38.12 -9.84
N ILE A 627 -19.25 -37.89 -11.12
CA ILE A 627 -19.30 -38.97 -12.13
C ILE A 627 -18.21 -40.02 -11.87
N SER A 628 -17.00 -39.60 -11.49
CA SER A 628 -15.90 -40.54 -11.18
C SER A 628 -16.23 -41.44 -9.98
N ALA A 629 -17.00 -40.95 -9.01
CA ALA A 629 -17.48 -41.75 -7.89
C ALA A 629 -18.58 -42.76 -8.29
N LEU A 630 -19.41 -42.43 -9.29
CA LEU A 630 -20.57 -43.23 -9.71
C LEU A 630 -20.24 -44.28 -10.78
N GLU A 631 -19.31 -44.00 -11.70
CA GLU A 631 -18.99 -44.88 -12.84
C GLU A 631 -18.54 -46.31 -12.47
N PRO A 632 -17.77 -46.57 -11.39
CA PRO A 632 -17.38 -47.93 -11.01
C PRO A 632 -18.56 -48.85 -10.66
N THR A 633 -19.50 -48.38 -9.83
CA THR A 633 -20.76 -49.07 -9.48
C THR A 633 -21.67 -48.02 -8.81
N PRO A 634 -22.93 -47.80 -9.25
CA PRO A 634 -23.71 -48.53 -10.26
C PRO A 634 -23.43 -48.13 -11.72
N GLY A 635 -22.57 -47.15 -12.01
CA GLY A 635 -22.47 -46.52 -13.33
C GLY A 635 -23.35 -45.26 -13.39
N PHE A 636 -22.85 -44.15 -13.94
CA PHE A 636 -23.58 -42.87 -13.91
C PHE A 636 -24.96 -42.96 -14.56
N ALA A 637 -25.07 -43.67 -15.69
CA ALA A 637 -26.34 -43.86 -16.41
C ALA A 637 -27.41 -44.65 -15.61
N ARG A 638 -27.02 -45.34 -14.52
CA ARG A 638 -27.89 -46.15 -13.66
C ARG A 638 -28.05 -45.57 -12.26
N ALA A 639 -27.39 -44.45 -11.95
CA ALA A 639 -27.43 -43.83 -10.64
C ALA A 639 -28.79 -43.16 -10.38
N SER A 640 -29.29 -43.33 -9.16
CA SER A 640 -30.48 -42.63 -8.64
C SER A 640 -30.15 -41.18 -8.27
N ALA A 641 -31.19 -40.35 -8.12
CA ALA A 641 -31.02 -38.96 -7.69
C ALA A 641 -30.29 -38.84 -6.34
N ASP A 642 -30.62 -39.73 -5.38
CA ASP A 642 -29.99 -39.75 -4.06
C ASP A 642 -28.50 -40.13 -4.13
N GLU A 643 -28.13 -41.06 -5.01
CA GLU A 643 -26.72 -41.42 -5.25
C GLU A 643 -25.93 -40.27 -5.90
N ILE A 644 -26.56 -39.52 -6.82
CA ILE A 644 -25.96 -38.34 -7.44
C ILE A 644 -25.73 -37.24 -6.40
N ASP A 645 -26.73 -36.95 -5.56
CA ASP A 645 -26.61 -35.94 -4.50
C ASP A 645 -25.52 -36.31 -3.49
N ALA A 646 -25.43 -37.57 -3.08
CA ALA A 646 -24.38 -38.07 -2.19
C ALA A 646 -22.97 -37.94 -2.82
N ALA A 647 -22.83 -38.23 -4.11
CA ALA A 647 -21.56 -38.07 -4.83
C ALA A 647 -21.12 -36.60 -4.93
N ILE A 648 -22.06 -35.69 -5.17
CA ILE A 648 -21.81 -34.24 -5.19
C ILE A 648 -21.42 -33.73 -3.79
N GLU A 649 -22.08 -34.20 -2.74
CA GLU A 649 -21.74 -33.84 -1.35
C GLU A 649 -20.29 -34.26 -1.01
N GLY A 650 -19.91 -35.49 -1.35
CA GLY A 650 -18.54 -35.98 -1.20
C GLY A 650 -17.51 -35.13 -1.95
N SER A 651 -17.80 -34.77 -3.21
CA SER A 651 -16.93 -33.90 -4.01
C SER A 651 -16.86 -32.47 -3.44
N SER A 652 -17.97 -31.95 -2.91
CA SER A 652 -18.03 -30.63 -2.28
C SER A 652 -17.14 -30.56 -1.04
N ALA A 653 -17.18 -31.59 -0.20
CA ALA A 653 -16.33 -31.70 0.99
C ALA A 653 -14.83 -31.72 0.62
N ALA A 654 -14.46 -32.48 -0.42
CA ALA A 654 -13.08 -32.53 -0.91
C ALA A 654 -12.58 -31.17 -1.41
N ILE A 655 -13.40 -30.46 -2.19
CA ILE A 655 -13.08 -29.13 -2.73
C ILE A 655 -12.94 -28.08 -1.63
N LEU A 656 -13.82 -28.11 -0.63
CA LEU A 656 -13.76 -27.19 0.52
C LEU A 656 -12.42 -27.26 1.24
N ALA A 657 -11.81 -28.45 1.31
CA ALA A 657 -10.49 -28.66 1.90
C ALA A 657 -9.35 -28.35 0.91
N ALA A 658 -9.43 -28.81 -0.33
CA ALA A 658 -8.32 -28.76 -1.28
C ALA A 658 -8.07 -27.37 -1.90
N TRP A 659 -9.13 -26.65 -2.27
CA TRP A 659 -8.98 -25.37 -2.99
C TRP A 659 -8.24 -24.29 -2.19
N PRO A 660 -8.54 -24.05 -0.89
CA PRO A 660 -7.81 -23.06 -0.09
C PRO A 660 -6.29 -23.32 -0.01
N LEU A 661 -5.85 -24.57 -0.18
CA LEU A 661 -4.43 -24.96 -0.18
C LEU A 661 -3.74 -24.68 -1.52
N GLN A 662 -4.50 -24.49 -2.60
CA GLN A 662 -3.98 -24.38 -3.96
C GLN A 662 -4.15 -22.98 -4.56
N ARG A 663 -5.22 -22.28 -4.18
CA ARG A 663 -5.65 -21.03 -4.81
C ARG A 663 -6.38 -20.09 -3.86
N SER A 664 -6.60 -18.86 -4.33
CA SER A 664 -7.33 -17.83 -3.59
C SER A 664 -8.80 -18.19 -3.61
N VAL A 665 -9.42 -18.21 -2.44
CA VAL A 665 -10.85 -18.45 -2.28
C VAL A 665 -11.47 -17.34 -1.42
N PRO A 666 -12.79 -17.16 -1.48
CA PRO A 666 -13.50 -16.27 -0.57
C PRO A 666 -13.26 -16.58 0.92
N PRO A 667 -13.57 -15.62 1.82
CA PRO A 667 -13.64 -15.90 3.25
C PRO A 667 -14.49 -17.14 3.55
N SER A 668 -14.15 -17.89 4.60
CA SER A 668 -14.68 -19.24 4.86
C SER A 668 -16.20 -19.38 4.79
N ILE A 669 -16.96 -18.39 5.25
CA ILE A 669 -18.43 -18.36 5.19
C ILE A 669 -18.91 -18.22 3.73
N LEU A 670 -18.36 -17.25 3.00
CA LEU A 670 -18.69 -17.02 1.59
C LEU A 670 -18.22 -18.18 0.71
N TRP A 671 -17.09 -18.79 1.04
CA TRP A 671 -16.57 -19.95 0.32
C TRP A 671 -17.50 -21.15 0.44
N ARG A 672 -17.96 -21.47 1.66
CA ARG A 672 -18.96 -22.52 1.88
C ARG A 672 -20.23 -22.26 1.07
N HIS A 673 -20.77 -21.05 1.13
CA HIS A 673 -21.95 -20.68 0.35
C HIS A 673 -21.73 -20.83 -1.16
N THR A 674 -20.55 -20.43 -1.67
CA THR A 674 -20.19 -20.55 -3.09
C THR A 674 -20.14 -22.01 -3.54
N VAL A 675 -19.57 -22.91 -2.75
CA VAL A 675 -19.57 -24.35 -3.03
C VAL A 675 -20.97 -24.92 -2.97
N THR A 676 -21.79 -24.56 -1.98
CA THR A 676 -23.19 -25.00 -1.90
C THR A 676 -23.99 -24.57 -3.13
N GLU A 677 -23.82 -23.34 -3.60
CA GLU A 677 -24.49 -22.84 -4.81
C GLU A 677 -24.00 -23.57 -6.07
N ALA A 678 -22.70 -23.85 -6.19
CA ALA A 678 -22.15 -24.64 -7.29
C ALA A 678 -22.67 -26.10 -7.26
N ALA A 679 -22.75 -26.72 -6.09
CA ALA A 679 -23.31 -28.05 -5.88
C ALA A 679 -24.79 -28.10 -6.29
N ARG A 680 -25.58 -27.10 -5.89
CA ARG A 680 -27.00 -26.98 -6.29
C ARG A 680 -27.18 -26.91 -7.81
N ARG A 681 -26.34 -26.14 -8.51
CA ARG A 681 -26.36 -26.06 -9.99
C ARG A 681 -25.93 -27.39 -10.63
N THR A 682 -24.94 -28.04 -10.05
CA THR A 682 -24.45 -29.36 -10.49
C THR A 682 -25.55 -30.42 -10.38
N ALA A 683 -26.23 -30.51 -9.23
CA ALA A 683 -27.32 -31.45 -8.99
C ALA A 683 -28.46 -31.24 -9.98
N LYS A 684 -28.92 -29.99 -10.17
CA LYS A 684 -29.95 -29.66 -11.18
C LYS A 684 -29.52 -30.06 -12.60
N GLY A 685 -28.26 -29.78 -12.95
CA GLY A 685 -27.69 -30.10 -14.25
C GLY A 685 -27.71 -31.59 -14.56
N LEU A 686 -27.18 -32.39 -13.64
CA LEU A 686 -27.10 -33.84 -13.79
C LEU A 686 -28.49 -34.49 -13.74
N ALA A 687 -29.42 -33.98 -12.91
CA ALA A 687 -30.79 -34.47 -12.84
C ALA A 687 -31.63 -34.15 -14.09
N SER A 688 -31.31 -33.05 -14.80
CA SER A 688 -31.98 -32.66 -16.05
C SER A 688 -31.42 -33.36 -17.30
N ASP A 689 -30.40 -34.20 -17.14
CA ASP A 689 -29.77 -34.90 -18.26
C ASP A 689 -30.68 -36.02 -18.77
N ASP A 690 -30.91 -36.06 -20.09
CA ASP A 690 -31.73 -37.10 -20.70
C ASP A 690 -31.16 -38.49 -20.39
N PRO A 691 -32.01 -39.46 -19.99
CA PRO A 691 -31.56 -40.79 -19.61
C PRO A 691 -30.75 -41.39 -20.75
N VAL A 692 -29.46 -41.58 -20.48
CA VAL A 692 -28.55 -42.28 -21.39
C VAL A 692 -28.99 -43.74 -21.42
N ARG A 693 -28.83 -44.41 -22.56
CA ARG A 693 -29.09 -45.86 -22.59
C ARG A 693 -28.27 -46.54 -21.50
N SER A 694 -28.86 -47.51 -20.82
CA SER A 694 -28.27 -48.21 -19.67
C SER A 694 -26.97 -48.97 -19.98
N ASP A 695 -26.62 -49.13 -21.26
CA ASP A 695 -25.40 -49.74 -21.80
C ASP A 695 -24.31 -48.71 -22.16
N THR A 696 -24.46 -47.45 -21.76
CA THR A 696 -23.49 -46.39 -22.08
C THR A 696 -22.53 -46.15 -20.92
N ARG A 697 -21.23 -46.08 -21.23
CA ARG A 697 -20.19 -45.72 -20.25
C ARG A 697 -19.86 -44.24 -20.40
N SER A 698 -19.70 -43.55 -19.28
CA SER A 698 -19.37 -42.11 -19.26
C SER A 698 -17.95 -41.91 -18.75
N TRP A 699 -17.22 -41.00 -19.38
CA TRP A 699 -15.95 -40.52 -18.89
C TRP A 699 -16.06 -39.01 -18.71
N THR A 700 -15.42 -38.48 -17.67
CA THR A 700 -15.30 -37.04 -17.47
C THR A 700 -13.88 -36.58 -17.67
N GLU A 701 -13.74 -35.31 -18.01
CA GLU A 701 -12.46 -34.63 -18.05
C GLU A 701 -11.41 -35.39 -18.89
N VAL A 702 -11.85 -35.91 -20.04
CA VAL A 702 -11.11 -36.85 -20.89
C VAL A 702 -9.97 -36.13 -21.61
N PRO A 703 -8.70 -36.42 -21.28
CA PRO A 703 -7.54 -35.78 -21.90
C PRO A 703 -7.22 -36.34 -23.29
N PHE A 704 -6.68 -35.48 -24.15
CA PHE A 704 -6.04 -35.86 -25.42
C PHE A 704 -4.99 -34.81 -25.82
N GLY A 705 -3.96 -35.22 -26.54
CA GLY A 705 -2.82 -34.36 -26.92
C GLY A 705 -2.03 -33.78 -25.73
N GLN A 706 -2.01 -34.46 -24.58
CA GLN A 706 -1.27 -34.03 -23.39
C GLN A 706 0.12 -34.68 -23.32
N ILE A 707 1.12 -33.95 -22.81
CA ILE A 707 2.52 -34.42 -22.79
C ILE A 707 2.75 -35.43 -21.64
N ASP A 708 2.13 -35.20 -20.48
CA ASP A 708 2.22 -36.06 -19.28
C ASP A 708 0.82 -36.29 -18.67
N PRO A 709 -0.02 -37.14 -19.29
CA PRO A 709 -1.35 -37.42 -18.74
C PRO A 709 -1.25 -38.24 -17.44
N VAL A 710 -2.12 -37.95 -16.48
CA VAL A 710 -2.32 -38.82 -15.30
C VAL A 710 -2.87 -40.16 -15.80
N ALA A 711 -2.35 -41.27 -15.28
CA ALA A 711 -2.74 -42.62 -15.68
C ALA A 711 -4.19 -42.93 -15.23
N GLU A 712 -5.17 -42.46 -15.99
CA GLU A 712 -6.58 -42.78 -15.86
C GLU A 712 -7.02 -43.74 -16.97
N GLN A 713 -8.05 -44.57 -16.71
CA GLN A 713 -8.65 -45.45 -17.72
C GLN A 713 -9.50 -44.65 -18.72
N VAL A 714 -8.82 -43.95 -19.62
CA VAL A 714 -9.41 -43.16 -20.71
C VAL A 714 -9.67 -44.03 -21.95
N PRO A 715 -10.62 -43.67 -22.83
CA PRO A 715 -11.02 -44.50 -23.96
C PRO A 715 -9.99 -44.55 -25.12
N TRP A 716 -8.91 -43.77 -25.04
CA TRP A 716 -7.84 -43.68 -26.04
C TRP A 716 -6.51 -43.29 -25.39
N GLU A 717 -5.41 -43.30 -26.15
CA GLU A 717 -4.13 -42.78 -25.68
C GLU A 717 -4.16 -41.24 -25.54
N ALA A 718 -4.05 -40.75 -24.30
CA ALA A 718 -4.18 -39.33 -23.97
C ALA A 718 -3.07 -38.43 -24.53
N THR A 719 -1.98 -39.00 -25.04
CA THR A 719 -0.85 -38.27 -25.65
C THR A 719 -1.08 -37.92 -27.12
N LEU A 720 -2.06 -38.55 -27.77
CA LEU A 720 -2.35 -38.34 -29.18
C LEU A 720 -2.98 -36.96 -29.41
N ALA A 721 -2.22 -36.09 -30.06
CA ALA A 721 -2.71 -34.77 -30.47
C ALA A 721 -3.39 -34.84 -31.83
N VAL A 722 -4.45 -34.06 -32.01
CA VAL A 722 -5.35 -34.14 -33.17
C VAL A 722 -4.96 -33.09 -34.21
N PRO A 723 -4.54 -33.47 -35.44
CA PRO A 723 -4.29 -32.50 -36.49
C PRO A 723 -5.61 -31.87 -36.99
N ILE A 724 -5.59 -30.55 -37.22
CA ILE A 724 -6.70 -29.84 -37.87
C ILE A 724 -6.30 -29.54 -39.31
N GLU A 725 -6.57 -30.46 -40.22
CA GLU A 725 -6.27 -30.25 -41.64
C GLU A 725 -7.32 -29.34 -42.32
N PRO A 726 -6.92 -28.48 -43.29
CA PRO A 726 -5.56 -28.24 -43.80
C PRO A 726 -4.81 -27.09 -43.07
N THR A 727 -5.23 -26.70 -41.87
CA THR A 727 -4.66 -25.52 -41.16
C THR A 727 -3.19 -25.68 -40.76
N GLY A 728 -2.74 -26.93 -40.57
CA GLY A 728 -1.43 -27.27 -40.01
C GLY A 728 -1.34 -27.07 -38.50
N LEU A 729 -2.46 -26.74 -37.83
CA LEU A 729 -2.55 -26.66 -36.37
C LEU A 729 -2.72 -28.05 -35.77
N VAL A 730 -2.21 -28.20 -34.55
CA VAL A 730 -2.40 -29.41 -33.75
C VAL A 730 -3.23 -29.05 -32.52
N PHE A 731 -4.21 -29.88 -32.18
CA PHE A 731 -5.20 -29.64 -31.14
C PHE A 731 -5.09 -30.67 -30.01
N GLY A 732 -5.17 -30.19 -28.78
CA GLY A 732 -5.17 -30.98 -27.56
C GLY A 732 -6.01 -30.30 -26.49
N GLY A 733 -6.49 -31.07 -25.51
CA GLY A 733 -7.39 -30.53 -24.52
C GLY A 733 -7.88 -31.55 -23.51
N ARG A 734 -9.01 -31.21 -22.89
CA ARG A 734 -9.72 -32.04 -21.92
C ARG A 734 -11.22 -31.87 -22.15
N MET A 735 -11.92 -32.94 -22.49
CA MET A 735 -13.36 -32.91 -22.75
C MET A 735 -14.12 -33.10 -21.45
N ASP A 736 -15.04 -32.18 -21.11
CA ASP A 736 -15.74 -32.21 -19.82
C ASP A 736 -16.45 -33.55 -19.60
N ARG A 737 -17.16 -34.06 -20.61
CA ARG A 737 -17.74 -35.42 -20.58
C ARG A 737 -17.89 -36.04 -21.96
N LEU A 738 -17.59 -37.34 -22.03
CA LEU A 738 -17.76 -38.20 -23.19
C LEU A 738 -18.55 -39.45 -22.80
N ASP A 739 -19.64 -39.71 -23.50
CA ASP A 739 -20.42 -40.94 -23.38
C ASP A 739 -20.19 -41.82 -24.62
N ILE A 740 -19.83 -43.09 -24.44
CA ILE A 740 -19.67 -44.04 -25.55
C ILE A 740 -20.59 -45.23 -25.31
N ARG A 741 -21.39 -45.56 -26.33
CA ARG A 741 -22.28 -46.73 -26.30
C ARG A 741 -21.45 -48.02 -26.24
N ALA A 742 -21.91 -49.06 -25.54
CA ALA A 742 -21.22 -50.36 -25.47
C ALA A 742 -20.83 -50.96 -26.85
N THR A 743 -21.60 -50.68 -27.90
CA THR A 743 -21.33 -51.13 -29.29
C THR A 743 -20.22 -50.34 -29.99
N GLY A 744 -19.75 -49.22 -29.44
CA GLY A 744 -18.70 -48.37 -30.00
C GLY A 744 -19.09 -47.53 -31.22
N ASP A 745 -20.33 -47.64 -31.73
CA ASP A 745 -20.78 -47.02 -32.97
C ASP A 745 -21.26 -45.55 -32.84
N ALA A 746 -21.49 -45.09 -31.60
CA ALA A 746 -21.99 -43.75 -31.30
C ALA A 746 -21.33 -43.16 -30.05
N ALA A 747 -20.96 -41.88 -30.15
CA ALA A 747 -20.40 -41.10 -29.05
C ALA A 747 -21.17 -39.79 -28.85
N ARG A 748 -21.32 -39.37 -27.59
CA ARG A 748 -21.95 -38.10 -27.22
C ARG A 748 -21.00 -37.27 -26.37
N ILE A 749 -20.78 -36.04 -26.79
CA ILE A 749 -19.87 -35.09 -26.15
C ILE A 749 -20.72 -34.06 -25.42
N THR A 750 -20.44 -33.83 -24.14
CA THR A 750 -21.15 -32.85 -23.32
C THR A 750 -20.17 -31.80 -22.79
N ASP A 751 -20.45 -30.52 -23.06
CA ASP A 751 -19.72 -29.37 -22.51
C ASP A 751 -20.65 -28.59 -21.57
N TYR A 752 -20.19 -28.31 -20.35
CA TYR A 752 -20.99 -27.70 -19.30
C TYR A 752 -20.69 -26.20 -19.18
N LYS A 753 -21.73 -25.37 -19.17
CA LYS A 753 -21.61 -23.91 -18.99
C LYS A 753 -22.33 -23.46 -17.73
N SER A 754 -21.62 -22.77 -16.83
CA SER A 754 -22.15 -22.27 -15.56
C SER A 754 -22.84 -20.90 -15.65
N ILE A 755 -22.89 -20.31 -16.86
CA ILE A 755 -23.47 -19.00 -17.16
C ILE A 755 -24.94 -19.12 -17.62
N LYS A 756 -25.65 -18.00 -17.69
CA LYS A 756 -27.03 -17.97 -18.18
C LYS A 756 -27.12 -18.45 -19.64
N PRO A 757 -28.11 -19.29 -19.97
CA PRO A 757 -28.31 -19.71 -21.35
C PRO A 757 -28.75 -18.54 -22.24
N PRO A 758 -28.33 -18.52 -23.52
CA PRO A 758 -28.97 -17.67 -24.51
C PRO A 758 -30.43 -18.10 -24.75
N PRO A 759 -31.26 -17.25 -25.38
CA PRO A 759 -32.65 -17.59 -25.70
C PRO A 759 -32.74 -18.91 -26.47
N ARG A 760 -33.65 -19.83 -26.09
CA ARG A 760 -33.79 -21.16 -26.71
C ARG A 760 -34.06 -21.13 -28.22
N ALA A 761 -34.60 -20.03 -28.74
CA ALA A 761 -34.82 -19.83 -30.19
C ALA A 761 -33.51 -19.56 -30.97
N GLN A 762 -32.41 -19.30 -30.28
CA GLN A 762 -31.13 -18.96 -30.89
C GLN A 762 -30.37 -20.24 -31.28
N ARG A 763 -30.02 -20.36 -32.57
CA ARG A 763 -29.16 -21.44 -33.06
C ARG A 763 -27.70 -21.11 -32.79
N ILE A 764 -27.11 -21.73 -31.77
CA ILE A 764 -25.68 -21.60 -31.48
C ILE A 764 -24.94 -22.62 -32.33
N THR A 765 -24.26 -22.20 -33.39
CA THR A 765 -23.27 -23.03 -34.11
C THR A 765 -21.86 -22.63 -33.69
N LEU A 766 -21.31 -21.53 -34.23
CA LEU A 766 -19.97 -21.02 -33.90
C LEU A 766 -19.98 -19.78 -32.98
N GLY A 767 -21.13 -19.13 -32.80
CA GLY A 767 -21.30 -17.99 -31.89
C GLY A 767 -20.25 -16.87 -32.08
N GLN A 768 -20.01 -16.47 -33.33
CA GLN A 768 -18.95 -15.52 -33.72
C GLN A 768 -17.51 -15.95 -33.33
N GLY A 769 -17.27 -17.24 -33.16
CA GLY A 769 -15.99 -17.81 -32.72
C GLY A 769 -15.88 -17.98 -31.20
N ARG A 770 -16.94 -17.71 -30.43
CA ARG A 770 -16.99 -17.99 -28.99
C ARG A 770 -17.28 -19.46 -28.70
N GLU A 771 -17.98 -20.14 -29.59
CA GLU A 771 -18.31 -21.55 -29.46
C GLU A 771 -17.53 -22.32 -30.52
N LEU A 772 -16.46 -22.99 -30.09
CA LEU A 772 -15.66 -23.89 -30.92
C LEU A 772 -15.52 -25.25 -30.25
N GLN A 773 -15.95 -25.38 -29.00
CA GLN A 773 -15.62 -26.50 -28.13
C GLN A 773 -16.29 -27.76 -28.66
N ARG A 774 -17.59 -27.69 -28.96
CA ARG A 774 -18.34 -28.82 -29.54
C ARG A 774 -17.76 -29.29 -30.87
N VAL A 775 -17.45 -28.34 -31.75
CA VAL A 775 -16.94 -28.63 -33.10
C VAL A 775 -15.55 -29.25 -33.03
N LEU A 776 -14.64 -28.67 -32.25
CA LEU A 776 -13.27 -29.18 -32.09
C LEU A 776 -13.25 -30.54 -31.37
N TYR A 777 -14.10 -30.74 -30.37
CA TYR A 777 -14.21 -32.05 -29.71
C TYR A 777 -14.80 -33.11 -30.63
N ALA A 778 -15.74 -32.76 -31.51
CA ALA A 778 -16.23 -33.69 -32.52
C ALA A 778 -15.12 -34.12 -33.51
N ILE A 779 -14.25 -33.19 -33.94
CA ILE A 779 -13.07 -33.51 -34.75
C ILE A 779 -12.14 -34.47 -33.99
N ALA A 780 -11.89 -34.20 -32.70
CA ALA A 780 -11.07 -35.06 -31.87
C ALA A 780 -11.65 -36.47 -31.70
N VAL A 781 -12.96 -36.60 -31.40
CA VAL A 781 -13.62 -37.91 -31.29
C VAL A 781 -13.56 -38.68 -32.61
N ARG A 782 -13.83 -38.04 -33.75
CA ARG A 782 -13.75 -38.69 -35.08
C ARG A 782 -12.34 -39.17 -35.43
N THR A 783 -11.32 -38.45 -34.94
CA THR A 783 -9.92 -38.79 -35.20
C THR A 783 -9.41 -39.89 -34.27
N LEU A 784 -9.78 -39.84 -32.99
CA LEU A 784 -9.31 -40.76 -31.95
C LEU A 784 -10.13 -42.06 -31.90
N LEU A 785 -11.39 -42.03 -32.33
CA LEU A 785 -12.30 -43.18 -32.39
C LEU A 785 -12.88 -43.33 -33.82
N PRO A 786 -12.10 -43.86 -34.78
CA PRO A 786 -12.55 -44.00 -36.17
C PRO A 786 -13.75 -44.95 -36.34
N GLU A 787 -13.99 -45.82 -35.35
CA GLU A 787 -15.12 -46.75 -35.28
C GLU A 787 -16.48 -46.04 -35.07
N VAL A 788 -16.46 -44.83 -34.48
CA VAL A 788 -17.67 -44.06 -34.14
C VAL A 788 -18.24 -43.40 -35.39
N ARG A 789 -19.45 -43.83 -35.78
CA ARG A 789 -20.14 -43.30 -36.97
C ARG A 789 -21.03 -42.11 -36.65
N THR A 790 -21.63 -42.10 -35.45
CA THR A 790 -22.55 -41.04 -35.02
C THR A 790 -21.93 -40.25 -33.87
N VAL A 791 -21.70 -38.94 -34.08
CA VAL A 791 -21.24 -38.02 -33.03
C VAL A 791 -22.33 -36.98 -32.77
N VAL A 792 -22.73 -36.84 -31.51
CA VAL A 792 -23.61 -35.77 -31.06
C VAL A 792 -22.85 -34.90 -30.06
N ALA A 793 -22.68 -33.62 -30.38
CA ALA A 793 -22.02 -32.67 -29.48
C ALA A 793 -23.05 -31.71 -28.88
N ARG A 794 -23.12 -31.62 -27.55
CA ARG A 794 -24.11 -30.80 -26.85
C ARG A 794 -23.48 -29.86 -25.82
N LEU A 795 -24.12 -28.71 -25.66
CA LEU A 795 -23.84 -27.72 -24.60
C LEU A 795 -24.97 -27.79 -23.59
N ILE A 796 -24.63 -27.92 -22.30
CA ILE A 796 -25.60 -27.85 -21.20
C ILE A 796 -25.30 -26.63 -20.35
N TYR A 797 -26.23 -25.69 -20.32
CA TYR A 797 -26.18 -24.53 -19.41
C TYR A 797 -26.79 -24.91 -18.07
N LEU A 798 -26.10 -24.61 -16.98
CA LEU A 798 -26.43 -25.04 -15.62
C LEU A 798 -27.02 -23.93 -14.75
N ALA A 799 -27.05 -22.69 -15.24
CA ALA A 799 -27.60 -21.55 -14.50
C ALA A 799 -29.13 -21.48 -14.63
N ASP A 800 -29.78 -21.15 -13.51
CA ASP A 800 -31.24 -21.02 -13.37
C ASP A 800 -31.98 -22.34 -13.67
N ASP A 801 -32.39 -22.52 -14.92
CA ASP A 801 -33.04 -23.72 -15.47
C ASP A 801 -32.17 -24.33 -16.58
N PRO A 802 -31.83 -25.63 -16.49
CA PRO A 802 -30.97 -26.26 -17.48
C PRO A 802 -31.48 -26.13 -18.91
N ALA A 803 -30.57 -25.82 -19.84
CA ALA A 803 -30.87 -25.71 -21.26
C ALA A 803 -29.81 -26.44 -22.09
N THR A 804 -30.26 -27.29 -23.01
CA THR A 804 -29.41 -28.13 -23.84
C THR A 804 -29.46 -27.67 -25.30
N PHE A 805 -28.29 -27.51 -25.92
CA PHE A 805 -28.14 -27.17 -27.34
C PHE A 805 -27.27 -28.22 -28.04
N GLU A 806 -27.85 -28.93 -29.00
CA GLU A 806 -27.17 -30.04 -29.72
C GLU A 806 -26.67 -29.60 -31.10
N LEU A 807 -25.60 -30.25 -31.57
CA LEU A 807 -25.13 -30.29 -32.96
C LEU A 807 -24.93 -31.74 -33.36
N LYS A 808 -25.55 -32.15 -34.47
CA LYS A 808 -25.49 -33.53 -35.00
C LYS A 808 -25.77 -33.56 -36.50
N GLY A 809 -25.34 -34.62 -37.17
CA GLY A 809 -25.54 -34.81 -38.61
C GLY A 809 -24.94 -33.68 -39.43
N ASP A 810 -25.64 -33.28 -40.50
CA ASP A 810 -25.19 -32.26 -41.46
C ASP A 810 -24.84 -30.92 -40.80
N GLU A 811 -25.58 -30.50 -39.76
CA GLU A 811 -25.30 -29.24 -39.06
C GLU A 811 -23.93 -29.24 -38.37
N LEU A 812 -23.48 -30.39 -37.87
CA LEU A 812 -22.16 -30.55 -37.27
C LEU A 812 -21.06 -30.56 -38.34
N ASP A 813 -21.31 -31.21 -39.48
CA ASP A 813 -20.35 -31.28 -40.59
C ASP A 813 -20.12 -29.91 -41.25
N ASP A 814 -21.18 -29.13 -41.42
CA ASP A 814 -21.10 -27.74 -41.87
C ASP A 814 -20.32 -26.87 -40.86
N ALA A 815 -20.55 -27.06 -39.55
CA ALA A 815 -19.84 -26.33 -38.52
C ALA A 815 -18.34 -26.66 -38.49
N VAL A 816 -17.97 -27.93 -38.67
CA VAL A 816 -16.57 -28.39 -38.80
C VAL A 816 -15.89 -27.74 -40.01
N THR A 817 -16.57 -27.71 -41.15
CA THR A 817 -16.06 -27.11 -42.39
C THR A 817 -15.82 -25.60 -42.21
N HIS A 818 -16.81 -24.89 -41.66
CA HIS A 818 -16.70 -23.46 -41.39
C HIS A 818 -15.60 -23.11 -40.36
N ALA A 819 -15.53 -23.85 -39.25
CA ALA A 819 -14.50 -23.62 -38.22
C ALA A 819 -13.09 -23.80 -38.79
N THR A 820 -12.86 -24.85 -39.56
CA THR A 820 -11.57 -25.14 -40.22
C THR A 820 -11.20 -24.06 -41.22
N GLY A 821 -12.17 -23.55 -42.00
CA GLY A 821 -11.98 -22.43 -42.91
C GLY A 821 -11.55 -21.14 -42.18
N TYR A 822 -12.21 -20.80 -41.07
CA TYR A 822 -11.85 -19.62 -40.28
C TYR A 822 -10.49 -19.76 -39.57
N LEU A 823 -10.14 -20.96 -39.09
CA LEU A 823 -8.83 -21.23 -38.49
C LEU A 823 -7.71 -21.11 -39.54
N SER A 824 -7.94 -21.57 -40.77
CA SER A 824 -7.01 -21.39 -41.89
C SER A 824 -6.79 -19.90 -42.18
N ALA A 825 -7.88 -19.12 -42.22
CA ALA A 825 -7.83 -17.67 -42.41
C ALA A 825 -7.06 -16.95 -41.30
N ALA A 826 -7.32 -17.28 -40.03
CA ALA A 826 -6.62 -16.68 -38.90
C ALA A 826 -5.12 -17.00 -38.92
N THR A 827 -4.75 -18.23 -39.29
CA THR A 827 -3.36 -18.65 -39.47
C THR A 827 -2.69 -17.83 -40.58
N ALA A 828 -3.37 -17.64 -41.72
CA ALA A 828 -2.86 -16.80 -42.82
C ALA A 828 -2.68 -15.33 -42.41
N ILE A 829 -3.60 -14.77 -41.62
CA ILE A 829 -3.48 -13.41 -41.07
C ILE A 829 -2.22 -13.30 -40.20
N LEU A 830 -2.01 -14.23 -39.26
CA LEU A 830 -0.83 -14.23 -38.40
C LEU A 830 0.47 -14.38 -39.20
N ARG A 831 0.49 -15.27 -40.20
CA ARG A 831 1.64 -15.47 -41.10
C ARG A 831 1.95 -14.26 -41.98
N SER A 832 0.94 -13.48 -42.35
CA SER A 832 1.14 -12.26 -43.14
C SER A 832 1.88 -11.15 -42.36
N GLY A 833 1.87 -11.23 -41.02
CA GLY A 833 2.41 -10.19 -40.15
C GLY A 833 1.54 -8.94 -40.02
N ARG A 834 0.40 -8.84 -40.72
CA ARG A 834 -0.54 -7.70 -40.66
C ARG A 834 -1.66 -7.98 -39.66
N ILE A 835 -1.36 -7.90 -38.36
CA ILE A 835 -2.24 -8.41 -37.30
C ILE A 835 -2.97 -7.24 -36.63
N ALA A 836 -4.14 -6.89 -37.17
CA ALA A 836 -4.88 -5.71 -36.72
C ALA A 836 -5.72 -5.97 -35.44
N PRO A 837 -5.84 -4.98 -34.54
CA PRO A 837 -6.75 -5.06 -33.40
C PRO A 837 -8.19 -5.21 -33.88
N ARG A 838 -8.98 -5.96 -33.11
CA ARG A 838 -10.41 -6.09 -33.39
C ARG A 838 -11.20 -4.84 -33.02
N TRP A 839 -12.23 -4.57 -33.83
CA TRP A 839 -13.13 -3.43 -33.68
C TRP A 839 -14.09 -3.54 -32.49
N GLU A 840 -14.75 -4.69 -32.33
CA GLU A 840 -15.77 -4.90 -31.30
C GLU A 840 -15.16 -5.06 -29.91
N LYS A 841 -15.85 -4.52 -28.89
CA LYS A 841 -15.49 -4.70 -27.49
C LYS A 841 -15.96 -6.06 -27.02
N ASP A 842 -15.05 -6.83 -26.43
CA ASP A 842 -15.38 -8.12 -25.85
C ASP A 842 -14.59 -8.27 -24.54
N ALA A 843 -15.25 -8.04 -23.41
CA ALA A 843 -14.60 -7.97 -22.10
C ALA A 843 -13.78 -9.23 -21.76
N PHE A 844 -14.18 -10.40 -22.28
CA PHE A 844 -13.48 -11.67 -22.05
C PHE A 844 -12.15 -11.78 -22.82
N TYR A 845 -12.06 -11.14 -23.99
CA TYR A 845 -10.86 -11.15 -24.84
C TYR A 845 -10.06 -9.84 -24.78
N ASP A 846 -10.61 -8.80 -24.15
CA ASP A 846 -9.99 -7.48 -23.92
C ASP A 846 -9.11 -7.45 -22.65
N ASP A 847 -8.67 -8.60 -22.13
CA ASP A 847 -7.82 -8.74 -20.94
C ASP A 847 -6.47 -8.01 -21.07
N MET A 848 -6.04 -7.70 -22.30
CA MET A 848 -4.82 -6.98 -22.64
C MET A 848 -5.06 -5.57 -23.19
N ARG A 849 -6.27 -5.00 -23.02
CA ARG A 849 -6.63 -3.69 -23.58
C ARG A 849 -5.70 -2.53 -23.18
N LEU A 850 -4.95 -2.66 -22.08
CA LEU A 850 -3.98 -1.65 -21.63
C LEU A 850 -2.77 -1.53 -22.57
N ALA A 851 -2.56 -2.51 -23.46
CA ALA A 851 -1.56 -2.43 -24.53
C ALA A 851 -2.00 -1.54 -25.70
N LEU A 852 -3.28 -1.12 -25.73
CA LEU A 852 -3.83 -0.21 -26.74
C LEU A 852 -3.98 1.21 -26.17
N PRO A 853 -4.07 2.24 -27.03
CA PRO A 853 -4.29 3.61 -26.59
C PRO A 853 -5.57 3.78 -25.76
N ALA A 854 -5.54 4.68 -24.78
CA ALA A 854 -6.66 4.97 -23.89
C ALA A 854 -7.94 5.39 -24.64
N ASP A 855 -7.80 6.25 -25.66
CA ASP A 855 -8.89 6.57 -26.60
C ASP A 855 -8.92 5.54 -27.76
N ARG A 856 -9.38 4.33 -27.43
CA ARG A 856 -9.47 3.21 -28.37
C ARG A 856 -10.41 3.50 -29.54
N GLU A 857 -11.51 4.22 -29.32
CA GLU A 857 -12.53 4.44 -30.34
C GLU A 857 -12.01 5.33 -31.48
N THR A 858 -11.38 6.45 -31.13
CA THR A 858 -10.78 7.35 -32.13
C THR A 858 -9.63 6.68 -32.86
N TYR A 859 -8.79 5.92 -32.14
CA TYR A 859 -7.73 5.11 -32.73
C TYR A 859 -8.25 4.11 -33.76
N LEU A 860 -9.26 3.30 -33.39
CA LEU A 860 -9.88 2.33 -34.29
C LEU A 860 -10.50 3.00 -35.51
N ARG A 861 -11.28 4.09 -35.33
CA ARG A 861 -11.88 4.85 -36.43
C ARG A 861 -10.85 5.35 -37.43
N ARG A 862 -9.74 5.90 -36.95
CA ARG A 862 -8.68 6.47 -37.79
C ARG A 862 -8.04 5.43 -38.71
N LYS A 863 -7.87 4.19 -38.22
CA LYS A 863 -7.22 3.09 -38.95
C LYS A 863 -8.23 2.07 -39.50
N ALA A 864 -9.52 2.41 -39.54
CA ALA A 864 -10.60 1.47 -39.86
C ALA A 864 -10.43 0.79 -41.23
N SER A 865 -9.96 1.51 -42.24
CA SER A 865 -9.67 0.96 -43.58
C SER A 865 -8.67 -0.18 -43.51
N GLU A 866 -7.49 0.08 -42.94
CA GLU A 866 -6.40 -0.89 -42.83
C GLU A 866 -6.77 -2.08 -41.94
N PHE A 867 -7.47 -1.83 -40.83
CA PHE A 867 -7.90 -2.90 -39.93
C PHE A 867 -8.96 -3.81 -40.56
N ARG A 868 -9.90 -3.26 -41.34
CA ARG A 868 -10.87 -4.08 -42.09
C ARG A 868 -10.19 -4.91 -43.16
N ALA A 869 -9.21 -4.35 -43.86
CA ALA A 869 -8.45 -5.07 -44.88
C ALA A 869 -7.63 -6.21 -44.27
N ALA A 870 -6.94 -5.96 -43.16
CA ALA A 870 -6.17 -6.98 -42.44
C ALA A 870 -7.04 -8.13 -41.89
N ASN A 871 -8.25 -7.83 -41.43
CA ASN A 871 -9.16 -8.82 -40.84
C ASN A 871 -10.26 -9.32 -41.80
N GLN A 872 -10.16 -9.06 -43.11
CA GLN A 872 -11.24 -9.27 -44.07
C GLN A 872 -11.87 -10.68 -44.01
N GLN A 873 -11.04 -11.71 -43.86
CA GLN A 873 -11.51 -13.10 -43.85
C GLN A 873 -12.25 -13.48 -42.56
N LEU A 874 -11.88 -12.88 -41.42
CA LEU A 874 -12.54 -13.10 -40.13
C LEU A 874 -13.75 -12.21 -39.90
N ASN A 875 -13.87 -11.09 -40.63
CA ASN A 875 -15.03 -10.21 -40.52
C ASN A 875 -16.35 -10.95 -40.77
N LYS A 876 -16.38 -11.97 -41.65
CA LYS A 876 -17.57 -12.81 -41.88
C LYS A 876 -18.02 -13.57 -40.63
N LEU A 877 -17.08 -14.08 -39.85
CA LEU A 877 -17.35 -14.76 -38.58
C LEU A 877 -17.88 -13.77 -37.53
N TRP A 878 -17.33 -12.56 -37.49
CA TRP A 878 -17.71 -11.54 -36.51
C TRP A 878 -19.03 -10.85 -36.86
N SER A 879 -19.33 -10.66 -38.14
CA SER A 879 -20.58 -10.06 -38.62
C SER A 879 -21.74 -11.04 -38.71
N ALA A 880 -21.51 -12.33 -38.48
CA ALA A 880 -22.58 -13.31 -38.43
C ALA A 880 -23.51 -12.96 -37.26
N SER A 881 -24.76 -12.62 -37.58
CA SER A 881 -25.79 -12.31 -36.59
C SER A 881 -25.99 -13.51 -35.67
N THR A 882 -25.96 -13.23 -34.36
CA THR A 882 -26.27 -14.16 -33.27
C THR A 882 -27.70 -14.67 -33.31
#